data_AF-A0A948RZ99-F1
#
_entry.id   AF-A0A948RZ99-F1
#
_cell.length_a   1.000
_cell.length_b   1.000
_cell.length_c   1.000
_cell.angle_alpha   90.00
_cell.angle_beta   90.00
_cell.angle_gamma   90.00
#
_symmetry.space_group_name_H-M   'P 1'
#
loop_
_entity.id
_entity.type
_entity.pdbx_description
1 polymer ?
#
loop_
_entity_poly.entity_id
_entity_poly.type
_entity_poly.pdbx_seq_one_letter_code
_entity_poly.pdbx_strand_id
1 'polypeptide(L)'
;MVEQNGSWAGSENPGIVDAQDIVVDGVVLARCYSIAPMGYIIVPILKEMMPIKAYSMDSHFDVHQTVGFPQLLKERLHIYTKTFSDKYGNLEAIQPLSGDIVFNPAQKERWAQCSADPALFLNTLATDGSSSRSTVGPLLSTVWHQGSPYNNLCPDGDGGRCIVGCVSTAVSQVMKYFEWPPSGIGDHSYYWPGDTSCGGSTPGETLYADFSDPYAWENMPNGCFPICGEIAQDALAELCYEVAVAFNMNFGNCGSGAYTSEAITIMPGYFLYDNSINQQYRGSYTAEAWFEMIKYEINNGRPMLYSFNSGTSGHAVVCDGWLDELGFSQYHINYGWGDEHTAWYTVDDIFGATGGERIIRNISPEPISVTLSADGLGDYPTIQEAVSDLYGGCIIELADGVYSGDGNRDIVLAGKSLTIRSQSGDPAACIIDCEGTVENPHRGLVLSMGEDSECVIENITITNGYDGSGGGGVSIDGIATPVLSGCVFSNNTSSWGGAVYVNNGANPTFNNCRFTQNSATNSGGALRIRNSDASLNYCVFDGNSTDGKGGALECRSSSPDISYCTFLQNSAVSDGGGIHLLTSSSPVITNTIIALGTAGNAVHCADTGSVPTFSCCDIFSNAGGPGAAGSWIGTNNNIALEPLFCDMAGGDFQQCADSPCASGQSPCGMQIGAYDVGCSSCGAGADVEPISLPNRLTLSPCAPNPFGTLTEITYSLPDGAGLHQMVLSIYGPSGRLVRTLINSKRSAGIYHVSWDGTDQTGKPVANGVYFYQLRWNDRSETRRVLLIK
;
A
#
# COMPACT_ATOMS: atom_id res chain seq x y z
N MET A 1 23.40 -16.40 16.17
CA MET A 1 22.08 -17.06 16.24
C MET A 1 21.61 -17.25 17.68
N VAL A 2 22.12 -18.21 18.48
CA VAL A 2 21.63 -18.45 19.85
C VAL A 2 21.73 -17.20 20.76
N GLU A 3 22.91 -16.61 20.86
CA GLU A 3 23.13 -15.41 21.70
C GLU A 3 22.40 -14.16 21.17
N GLN A 4 22.24 -14.04 19.86
CA GLN A 4 21.58 -12.89 19.22
C GLN A 4 20.06 -12.88 19.39
N ASN A 5 19.43 -14.05 19.36
CA ASN A 5 17.98 -14.14 19.47
C ASN A 5 17.48 -13.86 20.91
N GLY A 6 18.37 -13.76 21.90
CA GLY A 6 18.06 -13.50 23.32
C GLY A 6 17.37 -14.68 24.02
N SER A 7 16.53 -15.42 23.30
CA SER A 7 15.94 -16.69 23.68
C SER A 7 15.82 -17.62 22.47
N TRP A 8 15.81 -18.94 22.70
CA TRP A 8 15.57 -19.95 21.67
C TRP A 8 14.61 -20.98 22.23
N ALA A 9 13.52 -21.28 21.50
CA ALA A 9 12.44 -22.13 21.99
C ALA A 9 11.90 -21.67 23.38
N GLY A 10 11.87 -20.36 23.63
CA GLY A 10 11.45 -19.79 24.92
C GLY A 10 12.47 -19.94 26.07
N SER A 11 13.66 -20.50 25.84
CA SER A 11 14.73 -20.57 26.84
C SER A 11 15.66 -19.36 26.75
N GLU A 12 15.93 -18.71 27.89
CA GLU A 12 16.94 -17.65 28.01
C GLU A 12 18.38 -18.17 28.05
N ASN A 13 18.58 -19.50 28.17
CA ASN A 13 19.91 -20.13 28.19
C ASN A 13 19.94 -21.33 27.23
N PRO A 14 19.85 -21.12 25.91
CA PRO A 14 19.90 -22.23 24.97
C PRO A 14 21.32 -22.75 24.83
N GLY A 15 21.45 -24.06 24.58
CA GLY A 15 22.77 -24.68 24.45
C GLY A 15 22.76 -25.84 23.48
N ILE A 16 23.88 -26.02 22.78
CA ILE A 16 24.12 -27.22 21.98
C ILE A 16 24.30 -28.40 22.94
N VAL A 17 23.44 -29.41 22.80
CA VAL A 17 23.46 -30.61 23.64
C VAL A 17 23.99 -31.84 22.93
N ASP A 18 23.99 -31.83 21.59
CA ASP A 18 24.49 -32.93 20.79
C ASP A 18 24.96 -32.45 19.41
N ALA A 19 25.86 -33.20 18.78
CA ALA A 19 26.37 -32.93 17.45
C ALA A 19 26.62 -34.24 16.69
N GLN A 20 25.89 -34.46 15.60
CA GLN A 20 25.93 -35.71 14.83
C GLN A 20 26.18 -35.45 13.35
N ASP A 21 26.93 -36.34 12.72
CA ASP A 21 27.22 -36.28 11.29
C ASP A 21 26.03 -36.84 10.48
N ILE A 22 25.61 -36.10 9.45
CA ILE A 22 24.64 -36.54 8.45
C ILE A 22 25.41 -37.25 7.35
N VAL A 23 25.22 -38.57 7.24
CA VAL A 23 25.98 -39.43 6.32
C VAL A 23 25.04 -40.14 5.35
N VAL A 24 25.37 -40.12 4.06
CA VAL A 24 24.69 -40.88 2.99
C VAL A 24 25.74 -41.60 2.16
N ASP A 25 25.57 -42.90 1.92
CA ASP A 25 26.49 -43.74 1.15
C ASP A 25 27.97 -43.63 1.60
N GLY A 26 28.19 -43.46 2.91
CA GLY A 26 29.53 -43.31 3.49
C GLY A 26 30.16 -41.93 3.30
N VAL A 27 29.45 -40.97 2.69
CA VAL A 27 29.86 -39.58 2.53
C VAL A 27 29.22 -38.72 3.61
N VAL A 28 30.03 -37.99 4.37
CA VAL A 28 29.52 -37.01 5.33
C VAL A 28 29.10 -35.75 4.56
N LEU A 29 27.83 -35.36 4.68
CA LEU A 29 27.24 -34.25 3.94
C LEU A 29 27.19 -32.96 4.78
N ALA A 30 26.86 -33.11 6.06
CA ALA A 30 26.64 -32.01 7.00
C ALA A 30 26.80 -32.51 8.44
N ARG A 31 26.81 -31.58 9.39
CA ARG A 31 26.70 -31.85 10.82
C ARG A 31 25.43 -31.20 11.37
N CYS A 32 24.64 -31.97 12.10
CA CYS A 32 23.46 -31.50 12.82
C CYS A 32 23.85 -31.21 14.27
N TYR A 33 23.55 -30.02 14.76
CA TYR A 33 23.73 -29.59 16.14
C TYR A 33 22.35 -29.48 16.80
N SER A 34 22.07 -30.33 17.79
CA SER A 34 20.81 -30.29 18.53
C SER A 34 20.88 -29.25 19.64
N ILE A 35 19.81 -28.48 19.82
CA ILE A 35 19.75 -27.37 20.77
C ILE A 35 18.69 -27.66 21.83
N ALA A 36 19.04 -27.42 23.09
CA ALA A 36 18.09 -27.49 24.21
C ALA A 36 17.40 -26.12 24.43
N PRO A 37 16.10 -26.12 24.78
CA PRO A 37 15.26 -27.29 25.05
C PRO A 37 14.75 -27.99 23.79
N MET A 38 14.72 -27.30 22.65
CA MET A 38 14.24 -27.80 21.36
C MET A 38 14.92 -27.06 20.20
N GLY A 39 14.99 -27.68 19.04
CA GLY A 39 15.60 -27.11 17.84
C GLY A 39 16.89 -27.80 17.38
N TYR A 40 17.33 -27.42 16.18
CA TYR A 40 18.58 -27.89 15.59
C TYR A 40 19.18 -26.86 14.63
N ILE A 41 20.47 -26.97 14.35
CA ILE A 41 21.17 -26.25 13.26
C ILE A 41 21.91 -27.26 12.40
N ILE A 42 21.76 -27.16 11.09
CA ILE A 42 22.48 -27.99 10.11
C ILE A 42 23.53 -27.16 9.40
N VAL A 43 24.78 -27.60 9.55
CA VAL A 43 25.98 -26.98 9.00
C VAL A 43 26.54 -27.91 7.92
N PRO A 44 26.52 -27.53 6.63
CA PRO A 44 27.03 -28.36 5.56
C PRO A 44 28.56 -28.48 5.63
N ILE A 45 29.12 -29.59 5.16
CA ILE A 45 30.58 -29.74 5.03
C ILE A 45 31.09 -29.02 3.78
N LEU A 46 30.24 -28.93 2.75
CA LEU A 46 30.56 -28.24 1.50
C LEU A 46 30.60 -26.72 1.73
N LYS A 47 31.78 -26.11 1.64
CA LYS A 47 31.98 -24.67 1.92
C LYS A 47 31.47 -23.75 0.81
N GLU A 48 31.05 -24.35 -0.29
CA GLU A 48 30.32 -23.75 -1.41
C GLU A 48 28.85 -23.49 -1.08
N MET A 49 28.34 -24.06 0.01
CA MET A 49 27.06 -23.68 0.61
C MET A 49 27.28 -22.64 1.70
N MET A 50 26.24 -21.90 2.06
CA MET A 50 26.25 -21.06 3.24
C MET A 50 26.45 -21.87 4.53
N PRO A 51 27.20 -21.36 5.52
CA PRO A 51 27.50 -22.05 6.78
C PRO A 51 26.31 -22.61 7.57
N ILE A 52 25.14 -21.98 7.45
CA ILE A 52 23.90 -22.48 8.03
C ILE A 52 23.01 -22.86 6.86
N LYS A 53 22.69 -24.15 6.71
CA LYS A 53 21.87 -24.62 5.60
C LYS A 53 20.39 -24.68 5.95
N ALA A 54 20.10 -25.21 7.13
CA ALA A 54 18.75 -25.26 7.67
C ALA A 54 18.80 -25.20 9.19
N TYR A 55 17.78 -24.62 9.81
CA TYR A 55 17.59 -24.70 11.25
C TYR A 55 16.11 -24.61 11.60
N SER A 56 15.78 -25.05 12.81
CA SER A 56 14.47 -24.84 13.42
C SER A 56 14.64 -24.58 14.90
N MET A 57 13.78 -23.73 15.45
CA MET A 57 13.74 -23.43 16.88
C MET A 57 12.75 -24.32 17.63
N ASP A 58 11.84 -24.99 16.92
CA ASP A 58 10.68 -25.67 17.47
C ASP A 58 10.55 -27.12 17.00
N SER A 59 11.54 -27.62 16.25
CA SER A 59 11.55 -28.99 15.72
C SER A 59 12.77 -29.78 16.17
N HIS A 60 12.64 -31.10 16.22
CA HIS A 60 13.77 -32.02 16.40
C HIS A 60 14.23 -32.59 15.05
N PHE A 61 15.51 -32.96 14.96
CA PHE A 61 16.07 -33.59 13.77
C PHE A 61 16.78 -34.89 14.13
N ASP A 62 16.19 -36.02 13.79
CA ASP A 62 16.83 -37.32 13.92
C ASP A 62 17.64 -37.64 12.65
N VAL A 63 18.97 -37.61 12.78
CA VAL A 63 19.90 -37.94 11.70
C VAL A 63 19.81 -39.39 11.24
N HIS A 64 19.16 -40.28 11.99
CA HIS A 64 18.97 -41.70 11.62
C HIS A 64 17.64 -41.99 10.92
N GLN A 65 16.68 -41.07 10.98
CA GLN A 65 15.38 -41.25 10.34
C GLN A 65 15.50 -41.32 8.81
N THR A 66 14.90 -42.35 8.20
CA THR A 66 15.01 -42.67 6.76
C THR A 66 13.75 -42.35 5.96
N VAL A 67 12.79 -41.65 6.56
CA VAL A 67 11.52 -41.20 5.94
C VAL A 67 11.22 -39.76 6.36
N GLY A 68 10.32 -39.09 5.63
CA GLY A 68 9.88 -37.73 5.99
C GLY A 68 10.99 -36.67 5.85
N PHE A 69 10.96 -35.67 6.72
CA PHE A 69 11.80 -34.47 6.60
C PHE A 69 13.30 -34.74 6.67
N PRO A 70 13.82 -35.55 7.63
CA PRO A 70 15.25 -35.85 7.66
C PRO A 70 15.76 -36.54 6.38
N GLN A 71 14.95 -37.42 5.78
CA GLN A 71 15.31 -38.07 4.52
C GLN A 71 15.34 -37.10 3.35
N LEU A 72 14.31 -36.23 3.24
CA LEU A 72 14.27 -35.20 2.21
C LEU A 72 15.50 -34.29 2.27
N LEU A 73 15.86 -33.83 3.48
CA LEU A 73 17.01 -32.94 3.64
C LEU A 73 18.34 -33.64 3.30
N LYS A 74 18.50 -34.92 3.68
CA LYS A 74 19.65 -35.74 3.29
C LYS A 74 19.76 -35.87 1.78
N GLU A 75 18.66 -36.15 1.09
CA GLU A 75 18.62 -36.25 -0.36
C GLU A 75 19.03 -34.93 -1.02
N ARG A 76 18.51 -33.78 -0.52
CA ARG A 76 18.89 -32.46 -1.03
C ARG A 76 20.39 -32.21 -0.86
N LEU A 77 20.92 -32.38 0.35
CA LEU A 77 22.35 -32.21 0.64
C LEU A 77 23.19 -33.14 -0.26
N HIS A 78 22.78 -34.39 -0.42
CA HIS A 78 23.48 -35.37 -1.25
C HIS A 78 23.51 -34.96 -2.73
N ILE A 79 22.38 -34.49 -3.29
CA ILE A 79 22.31 -34.02 -4.68
C ILE A 79 23.30 -32.88 -4.92
N TYR A 80 23.36 -31.90 -4.01
CA TYR A 80 24.32 -30.81 -4.13
C TYR A 80 25.76 -31.34 -4.05
N THR A 81 26.11 -32.08 -2.99
CA THR A 81 27.46 -32.63 -2.80
C THR A 81 27.91 -33.46 -4.01
N LYS A 82 27.02 -34.31 -4.53
CA LYS A 82 27.28 -35.14 -5.71
C LYS A 82 27.43 -34.30 -6.99
N THR A 83 26.55 -33.34 -7.25
CA THR A 83 26.64 -32.45 -8.43
C THR A 83 27.99 -31.72 -8.44
N PHE A 84 28.46 -31.26 -7.29
CA PHE A 84 29.78 -30.64 -7.17
C PHE A 84 30.92 -31.63 -7.36
N SER A 85 30.86 -32.79 -6.71
CA SER A 85 31.91 -33.81 -6.85
C SER A 85 32.02 -34.32 -8.30
N ASP A 86 30.90 -34.55 -8.98
CA ASP A 86 30.86 -34.98 -10.38
C ASP A 86 31.45 -33.91 -11.32
N LYS A 87 31.20 -32.63 -11.05
CA LYS A 87 31.66 -31.52 -11.90
C LYS A 87 33.11 -31.11 -11.66
N TYR A 88 33.60 -31.23 -10.42
CA TYR A 88 34.89 -30.64 -10.01
C TYR A 88 35.87 -31.62 -9.35
N GLY A 89 35.48 -32.87 -9.10
CA GLY A 89 36.34 -33.89 -8.51
C GLY A 89 36.42 -33.81 -6.98
N ASN A 90 37.63 -33.82 -6.42
CA ASN A 90 37.84 -33.84 -4.97
C ASN A 90 37.47 -32.47 -4.34
N LEU A 91 36.59 -32.52 -3.34
CA LEU A 91 36.09 -31.38 -2.56
C LEU A 91 37.18 -30.69 -1.71
N GLU A 92 38.36 -31.29 -1.52
CA GLU A 92 39.53 -30.66 -0.86
C GLU A 92 40.46 -29.89 -1.82
N ALA A 93 40.23 -29.97 -3.14
CA ALA A 93 41.12 -29.37 -4.14
C ALA A 93 40.74 -27.91 -4.46
N ILE A 94 41.65 -26.99 -4.15
CA ILE A 94 41.65 -25.57 -4.56
C ILE A 94 41.31 -25.46 -6.05
N GLN A 95 40.33 -24.63 -6.41
CA GLN A 95 40.00 -24.41 -7.82
C GLN A 95 41.08 -23.65 -8.60
N PRO A 96 41.14 -23.88 -9.94
CA PRO A 96 42.24 -23.44 -10.79
C PRO A 96 42.37 -21.92 -10.89
N LEU A 97 43.58 -21.45 -11.15
CA LEU A 97 43.94 -20.03 -11.35
C LEU A 97 43.31 -19.37 -12.60
N SER A 98 42.50 -20.08 -13.40
CA SER A 98 41.75 -19.52 -14.52
C SER A 98 40.49 -20.34 -14.88
N GLY A 99 39.35 -19.66 -15.00
CA GLY A 99 38.02 -20.21 -15.31
C GLY A 99 36.91 -19.29 -14.77
N ASP A 100 35.65 -19.50 -15.18
CA ASP A 100 34.49 -18.77 -14.64
C ASP A 100 34.48 -18.84 -13.11
N ILE A 101 34.19 -17.73 -12.44
CA ILE A 101 34.13 -17.65 -10.98
C ILE A 101 32.98 -18.56 -10.51
N VAL A 102 33.30 -19.80 -10.13
CA VAL A 102 32.34 -20.80 -9.64
C VAL A 102 31.85 -20.46 -8.22
N PHE A 103 32.64 -19.72 -7.46
CA PHE A 103 32.33 -19.39 -6.06
C PHE A 103 32.12 -17.90 -5.90
N ASN A 104 30.93 -17.53 -5.44
CA ASN A 104 30.70 -16.18 -4.96
C ASN A 104 31.68 -15.92 -3.79
N PRO A 105 32.57 -14.90 -3.87
CA PRO A 105 33.45 -14.52 -2.77
C PRO A 105 32.72 -14.36 -1.43
N ALA A 106 31.44 -13.97 -1.47
CA ALA A 106 30.60 -13.78 -0.29
C ALA A 106 30.47 -15.06 0.57
N GLN A 107 30.33 -16.25 -0.02
CA GLN A 107 30.19 -17.49 0.76
C GLN A 107 31.48 -17.85 1.51
N LYS A 108 32.63 -17.67 0.87
CA LYS A 108 33.94 -17.93 1.50
C LYS A 108 34.24 -16.92 2.60
N GLU A 109 33.95 -15.65 2.35
CA GLU A 109 34.01 -14.61 3.37
C GLU A 109 33.11 -14.96 4.55
N ARG A 110 31.91 -15.47 4.28
CA ARG A 110 30.97 -15.92 5.30
C ARG A 110 31.50 -17.04 6.18
N TRP A 111 32.07 -18.08 5.58
CA TRP A 111 32.74 -19.14 6.32
C TRP A 111 33.91 -18.62 7.16
N ALA A 112 34.69 -17.67 6.63
CA ALA A 112 35.77 -17.05 7.38
C ALA A 112 35.26 -16.23 8.58
N GLN A 113 34.16 -15.50 8.40
CA GLN A 113 33.47 -14.78 9.48
C GLN A 113 32.97 -15.76 10.56
N CYS A 114 32.23 -16.82 10.18
CA CYS A 114 31.71 -17.80 11.13
C CYS A 114 32.80 -18.61 11.85
N SER A 115 34.02 -18.68 11.27
CA SER A 115 35.17 -19.37 11.87
C SER A 115 36.09 -18.42 12.66
N ALA A 116 35.77 -17.12 12.72
CA ALA A 116 36.55 -16.15 13.46
C ALA A 116 36.36 -16.29 14.98
N ASP A 117 37.23 -15.64 15.76
CA ASP A 117 37.03 -15.49 17.20
C ASP A 117 35.65 -14.86 17.48
N PRO A 118 34.87 -15.34 18.48
CA PRO A 118 33.52 -14.83 18.74
C PRO A 118 33.43 -13.31 18.92
N ALA A 119 34.43 -12.68 19.55
CA ALA A 119 34.45 -11.23 19.73
C ALA A 119 34.73 -10.50 18.41
N LEU A 120 35.53 -11.09 17.52
CA LEU A 120 35.77 -10.56 16.18
C LEU A 120 34.52 -10.71 15.31
N PHE A 121 33.85 -11.87 15.36
CA PHE A 121 32.59 -12.12 14.66
C PHE A 121 31.51 -11.10 15.05
N LEU A 122 31.26 -10.92 16.35
CA LEU A 122 30.26 -9.96 16.84
C LEU A 122 30.60 -8.51 16.46
N ASN A 123 31.88 -8.12 16.49
CA ASN A 123 32.30 -6.79 16.05
C ASN A 123 32.10 -6.59 14.55
N THR A 124 32.43 -7.57 13.72
CA THR A 124 32.23 -7.49 12.25
C THR A 124 30.76 -7.25 11.92
N LEU A 125 29.84 -8.01 12.54
CA LEU A 125 28.39 -7.86 12.36
C LEU A 125 27.85 -6.49 12.78
N ALA A 126 28.45 -5.89 13.81
CA ALA A 126 28.09 -4.55 14.26
C ALA A 126 28.60 -3.47 13.28
N THR A 127 29.75 -3.69 12.64
CA THR A 127 30.39 -2.72 11.75
C THR A 127 29.86 -2.72 10.32
N ASP A 128 29.40 -3.85 9.80
CA ASP A 128 28.89 -3.98 8.42
C ASP A 128 27.36 -3.88 8.31
N GLY A 129 26.66 -3.69 9.43
CA GLY A 129 25.19 -3.58 9.49
C GLY A 129 24.44 -4.91 9.44
N SER A 130 25.13 -6.05 9.35
CA SER A 130 24.54 -7.39 9.30
C SER A 130 24.02 -7.90 10.65
N SER A 131 24.17 -7.11 11.72
CA SER A 131 23.51 -7.35 13.01
C SER A 131 21.99 -7.13 13.00
N SER A 132 21.44 -6.51 11.95
CA SER A 132 19.99 -6.31 11.83
C SER A 132 19.29 -7.61 11.42
N ARG A 133 18.20 -7.93 12.11
CA ARG A 133 17.30 -9.04 11.80
C ARG A 133 16.05 -8.47 11.15
N SER A 134 15.72 -8.93 9.95
CA SER A 134 14.49 -8.57 9.24
C SER A 134 13.75 -9.83 8.82
N THR A 135 12.45 -9.91 9.09
CA THR A 135 11.68 -11.14 8.87
C THR A 135 10.20 -10.88 8.70
N VAL A 136 9.54 -11.66 7.86
CA VAL A 136 8.08 -11.78 7.76
C VAL A 136 7.72 -13.25 7.71
N GLY A 137 6.64 -13.61 8.41
CA GLY A 137 6.19 -14.98 8.56
C GLY A 137 6.84 -15.73 9.75
N PRO A 138 6.53 -17.03 9.93
CA PRO A 138 5.67 -17.87 9.09
C PRO A 138 4.25 -17.32 8.93
N LEU A 139 3.70 -17.32 7.72
CA LEU A 139 2.32 -16.87 7.43
C LEU A 139 1.32 -17.95 7.84
N LEU A 140 1.64 -19.23 7.62
CA LEU A 140 0.76 -20.32 8.00
C LEU A 140 0.85 -20.55 9.51
N SER A 141 -0.31 -20.80 10.12
CA SER A 141 -0.41 -21.31 11.49
C SER A 141 -0.72 -22.80 11.54
N THR A 142 -1.01 -23.42 10.38
CA THR A 142 -1.34 -24.84 10.26
C THR A 142 -0.10 -25.73 10.41
N VAL A 143 -0.29 -26.89 11.03
CA VAL A 143 0.70 -27.97 11.21
C VAL A 143 0.07 -29.30 10.76
N TRP A 144 -0.38 -29.34 9.50
CA TRP A 144 -1.12 -30.49 8.97
C TRP A 144 -0.21 -31.63 8.49
N HIS A 145 -0.79 -32.82 8.35
CA HIS A 145 -0.10 -34.05 8.01
C HIS A 145 -0.87 -34.81 6.91
N GLN A 146 -0.26 -35.86 6.34
CA GLN A 146 -0.85 -36.58 5.22
C GLN A 146 -1.71 -37.79 5.61
N GLY A 147 -1.56 -38.26 6.84
CA GLY A 147 -2.25 -39.41 7.43
C GLY A 147 -3.49 -39.01 8.24
N SER A 148 -3.96 -39.89 9.12
CA SER A 148 -5.18 -39.64 9.91
C SER A 148 -5.07 -38.35 10.76
N PRO A 149 -6.13 -37.54 10.85
CA PRO A 149 -7.45 -37.73 10.22
C PRO A 149 -7.57 -37.17 8.79
N TYR A 150 -6.55 -36.45 8.28
CA TYR A 150 -6.57 -35.76 6.99
C TYR A 150 -6.85 -36.69 5.80
N ASN A 151 -6.56 -37.99 5.94
CA ASN A 151 -6.83 -38.99 4.93
C ASN A 151 -8.07 -39.86 5.19
N ASN A 152 -8.96 -39.48 6.13
CA ASN A 152 -10.09 -40.33 6.52
C ASN A 152 -11.06 -40.64 5.36
N LEU A 153 -11.12 -39.81 4.32
CA LEU A 153 -11.95 -40.05 3.12
C LEU A 153 -11.17 -40.64 1.94
N CYS A 154 -9.85 -40.82 2.06
CA CYS A 154 -9.02 -41.41 1.01
C CYS A 154 -9.37 -42.90 0.79
N PRO A 155 -9.19 -43.42 -0.44
CA PRO A 155 -9.48 -44.83 -0.73
C PRO A 155 -8.60 -45.78 0.10
N ASP A 156 -9.07 -47.00 0.27
CA ASP A 156 -8.28 -48.05 0.90
C ASP A 156 -7.20 -48.53 -0.09
N GLY A 157 -5.94 -48.46 0.35
CA GLY A 157 -4.77 -48.92 -0.40
C GLY A 157 -4.30 -50.31 0.03
N ASP A 158 -3.10 -50.68 -0.39
CA ASP A 158 -2.49 -51.96 -0.01
C ASP A 158 -1.98 -51.88 1.44
N GLY A 159 -2.65 -52.59 2.35
CA GLY A 159 -2.26 -52.66 3.76
C GLY A 159 -2.71 -51.49 4.63
N GLY A 160 -3.57 -50.58 4.13
CA GLY A 160 -4.10 -49.46 4.90
C GLY A 160 -4.73 -48.37 4.03
N ARG A 161 -5.33 -47.36 4.67
CA ARG A 161 -5.87 -46.19 3.97
C ARG A 161 -4.75 -45.42 3.27
N CYS A 162 -4.94 -45.06 2.00
CA CYS A 162 -3.97 -44.23 1.30
C CYS A 162 -3.74 -42.91 2.04
N ILE A 163 -2.51 -42.38 2.00
CA ILE A 163 -2.25 -41.03 2.51
C ILE A 163 -2.81 -40.01 1.53
N VAL A 164 -3.14 -38.79 1.99
CA VAL A 164 -3.76 -37.80 1.10
C VAL A 164 -2.80 -37.21 0.07
N GLY A 165 -1.49 -37.25 0.36
CA GLY A 165 -0.43 -36.78 -0.52
C GLY A 165 0.03 -35.36 -0.23
N CYS A 166 1.29 -35.09 -0.54
CA CYS A 166 1.97 -33.84 -0.22
C CYS A 166 1.39 -32.63 -0.97
N VAL A 167 0.97 -32.81 -2.23
CA VAL A 167 0.35 -31.74 -3.02
C VAL A 167 -0.96 -31.30 -2.40
N SER A 168 -1.85 -32.25 -2.06
CA SER A 168 -3.11 -31.91 -1.39
C SER A 168 -2.85 -31.24 -0.05
N THR A 169 -1.97 -31.81 0.79
CA THR A 169 -1.64 -31.21 2.10
C THR A 169 -1.10 -29.79 1.97
N ALA A 170 -0.22 -29.52 1.00
CA ALA A 170 0.32 -28.17 0.78
C ALA A 170 -0.77 -27.20 0.29
N VAL A 171 -1.58 -27.60 -0.69
CA VAL A 171 -2.65 -26.77 -1.25
C VAL A 171 -3.73 -26.50 -0.19
N SER A 172 -4.19 -27.52 0.54
CA SER A 172 -5.20 -27.36 1.59
C SER A 172 -4.73 -26.45 2.73
N GLN A 173 -3.44 -26.49 3.10
CA GLN A 173 -2.89 -25.53 4.08
C GLN A 173 -2.88 -24.09 3.56
N VAL A 174 -2.58 -23.87 2.27
CA VAL A 174 -2.70 -22.55 1.64
C VAL A 174 -4.17 -22.11 1.57
N MET A 175 -5.10 -23.01 1.28
CA MET A 175 -6.54 -22.71 1.30
C MET A 175 -7.03 -22.34 2.70
N LYS A 176 -6.57 -23.07 3.72
CA LYS A 176 -6.89 -22.74 5.12
C LYS A 176 -6.29 -21.41 5.56
N TYR A 177 -5.12 -21.01 5.07
CA TYR A 177 -4.54 -19.70 5.36
C TYR A 177 -5.47 -18.56 4.91
N PHE A 178 -6.10 -18.70 3.75
CA PHE A 178 -7.07 -17.73 3.23
C PHE A 178 -8.50 -17.95 3.73
N GLU A 179 -8.80 -19.12 4.32
CA GLU A 179 -10.16 -19.59 4.60
C GLU A 179 -11.08 -19.44 3.39
N TRP A 180 -10.58 -19.89 2.23
CA TRP A 180 -11.20 -19.69 0.92
C TRP A 180 -11.18 -20.96 0.06
N PRO A 181 -12.23 -21.22 -0.74
CA PRO A 181 -13.46 -20.43 -0.90
C PRO A 181 -14.54 -20.75 0.14
N PRO A 182 -15.63 -19.95 0.25
CA PRO A 182 -16.82 -20.36 1.00
C PRO A 182 -17.39 -21.69 0.48
N SER A 183 -17.38 -21.88 -0.84
CA SER A 183 -17.65 -23.12 -1.57
C SER A 183 -16.92 -23.05 -2.92
N GLY A 184 -16.45 -24.19 -3.42
CA GLY A 184 -15.93 -24.28 -4.79
C GLY A 184 -17.04 -24.27 -5.86
N ILE A 185 -16.68 -24.62 -7.09
CA ILE A 185 -17.62 -24.72 -8.21
C ILE A 185 -17.47 -26.06 -8.93
N GLY A 186 -18.60 -26.69 -9.19
CA GLY A 186 -18.69 -27.89 -10.01
C GLY A 186 -18.23 -29.13 -9.28
N ASP A 187 -17.91 -30.17 -10.06
CA ASP A 187 -17.49 -31.47 -9.58
C ASP A 187 -16.37 -32.02 -10.48
N HIS A 188 -15.64 -33.02 -9.98
CA HIS A 188 -14.65 -33.73 -10.77
C HIS A 188 -14.63 -35.22 -10.46
N SER A 189 -14.37 -36.03 -11.49
CA SER A 189 -14.13 -37.46 -11.33
C SER A 189 -13.07 -37.98 -12.28
N TYR A 190 -12.35 -39.01 -11.84
CA TYR A 190 -11.37 -39.72 -12.65
C TYR A 190 -11.24 -41.16 -12.18
N TYR A 191 -10.71 -42.01 -13.06
CA TYR A 191 -10.43 -43.41 -12.72
C TYR A 191 -9.04 -43.53 -12.10
N TRP A 192 -8.98 -43.91 -10.81
CA TRP A 192 -7.75 -44.26 -10.12
C TRP A 192 -7.43 -45.75 -10.34
N PRO A 193 -6.22 -46.11 -10.79
CA PRO A 193 -5.90 -47.50 -11.17
C PRO A 193 -5.78 -48.47 -10.00
N GLY A 194 -5.83 -47.99 -8.76
CA GLY A 194 -5.59 -48.77 -7.55
C GLY A 194 -4.16 -48.62 -7.03
N ASP A 195 -3.92 -49.06 -5.81
CA ASP A 195 -2.63 -48.90 -5.12
C ASP A 195 -1.64 -50.01 -5.48
N THR A 196 -0.46 -49.65 -5.97
CA THR A 196 0.70 -50.56 -6.12
C THR A 196 1.96 -50.03 -5.42
N SER A 197 1.83 -49.00 -4.57
CA SER A 197 2.94 -48.26 -3.97
C SER A 197 3.76 -49.08 -2.97
N CYS A 198 3.14 -50.08 -2.33
CA CYS A 198 3.77 -50.93 -1.30
C CYS A 198 4.15 -52.34 -1.79
N GLY A 199 4.10 -52.60 -3.10
CA GLY A 199 4.47 -53.90 -3.68
C GLY A 199 3.35 -54.95 -3.74
N GLY A 200 2.16 -54.68 -3.18
CA GLY A 200 0.93 -55.41 -3.48
C GLY A 200 0.06 -54.68 -4.51
N SER A 201 -1.23 -55.04 -4.58
CA SER A 201 -2.18 -54.45 -5.53
C SER A 201 -3.60 -54.39 -4.97
N THR A 202 -4.16 -53.19 -4.87
CA THR A 202 -5.60 -52.99 -4.63
C THR A 202 -6.28 -52.65 -5.96
N PRO A 203 -7.52 -53.13 -6.24
CA PRO A 203 -8.24 -52.77 -7.45
C PRO A 203 -8.49 -51.26 -7.53
N GLY A 204 -8.48 -50.73 -8.75
CA GLY A 204 -8.87 -49.34 -9.02
C GLY A 204 -10.38 -49.10 -8.93
N GLU A 205 -10.73 -47.82 -8.79
CA GLU A 205 -12.11 -47.34 -8.75
C GLU A 205 -12.22 -45.93 -9.34
N THR A 206 -13.44 -45.48 -9.62
CA THR A 206 -13.68 -44.09 -9.99
C THR A 206 -13.84 -43.27 -8.72
N LEU A 207 -12.99 -42.25 -8.56
CA LEU A 207 -13.05 -41.29 -7.48
C LEU A 207 -13.81 -40.05 -7.94
N TYR A 208 -14.53 -39.42 -7.02
CA TYR A 208 -15.43 -38.29 -7.29
C TYR A 208 -15.41 -37.32 -6.12
N ALA A 209 -15.44 -36.03 -6.43
CA ALA A 209 -15.65 -34.95 -5.48
C ALA A 209 -16.61 -33.91 -6.10
N ASP A 210 -17.57 -33.46 -5.31
CA ASP A 210 -18.35 -32.25 -5.57
C ASP A 210 -17.64 -31.13 -4.80
N PHE A 211 -17.48 -29.96 -5.40
CA PHE A 211 -16.82 -28.81 -4.75
C PHE A 211 -17.84 -27.74 -4.36
N SER A 212 -19.12 -27.92 -4.70
CA SER A 212 -20.13 -26.87 -4.62
C SER A 212 -20.75 -26.68 -3.23
N ASP A 213 -20.46 -27.56 -2.28
CA ASP A 213 -20.90 -27.44 -0.91
C ASP A 213 -19.96 -26.55 -0.07
N PRO A 214 -20.46 -25.98 1.05
CA PRO A 214 -19.68 -25.02 1.82
C PRO A 214 -18.57 -25.67 2.65
N TYR A 215 -17.35 -25.13 2.57
CA TYR A 215 -16.25 -25.53 3.43
C TYR A 215 -16.43 -24.99 4.86
N ALA A 216 -16.39 -25.88 5.85
CA ALA A 216 -16.55 -25.52 7.25
C ALA A 216 -15.24 -25.01 7.88
N TRP A 217 -14.70 -23.87 7.38
CA TRP A 217 -13.40 -23.32 7.79
C TRP A 217 -13.23 -23.16 9.30
N GLU A 218 -14.28 -22.72 9.99
CA GLU A 218 -14.38 -22.57 11.44
C GLU A 218 -14.16 -23.87 12.22
N ASN A 219 -14.42 -25.02 11.59
CA ASN A 219 -14.25 -26.35 12.17
C ASN A 219 -12.89 -26.98 11.83
N MET A 220 -12.06 -26.33 11.00
CA MET A 220 -10.75 -26.84 10.61
C MET A 220 -9.65 -26.25 11.51
N PRO A 221 -9.18 -26.95 12.55
CA PRO A 221 -8.14 -26.43 13.44
C PRO A 221 -6.78 -26.40 12.74
N ASN A 222 -5.88 -25.56 13.26
CA ASN A 222 -4.50 -25.47 12.79
C ASN A 222 -3.71 -26.77 12.95
N GLY A 223 -4.10 -27.67 13.86
CA GLY A 223 -3.50 -28.98 14.01
C GLY A 223 -4.48 -29.97 14.64
N CYS A 224 -4.28 -31.26 14.39
CA CYS A 224 -5.13 -32.32 14.92
C CYS A 224 -4.28 -33.49 15.48
N PHE A 225 -3.44 -33.18 16.49
CA PHE A 225 -2.56 -34.15 17.13
C PHE A 225 -2.68 -34.10 18.67
N PRO A 226 -2.83 -35.24 19.38
CA PRO A 226 -2.98 -36.60 18.86
C PRO A 226 -4.39 -36.93 18.32
N ILE A 227 -5.41 -36.14 18.68
CA ILE A 227 -6.77 -36.21 18.11
C ILE A 227 -7.54 -34.92 18.36
N CYS A 228 -8.30 -34.44 17.39
CA CYS A 228 -9.27 -33.34 17.50
C CYS A 228 -10.71 -33.92 17.46
N GLY A 229 -11.74 -33.09 17.69
CA GLY A 229 -13.14 -33.57 17.69
C GLY A 229 -13.59 -34.12 16.34
N GLU A 230 -14.58 -35.02 16.32
CA GLU A 230 -15.06 -35.69 15.09
C GLU A 230 -15.45 -34.69 13.98
N ILE A 231 -16.18 -33.62 14.31
CA ILE A 231 -16.55 -32.55 13.36
C ILE A 231 -15.32 -31.93 12.68
N ALA A 232 -14.24 -31.73 13.43
CA ALA A 232 -13.00 -31.19 12.89
C ALA A 232 -12.26 -32.21 12.02
N GLN A 233 -12.30 -33.50 12.38
CA GLN A 233 -11.71 -34.55 11.58
C GLN A 233 -12.41 -34.68 10.23
N ASP A 234 -13.75 -34.62 10.21
CA ASP A 234 -14.55 -34.71 8.99
C ASP A 234 -14.26 -33.52 8.07
N ALA A 235 -14.28 -32.29 8.59
CA ALA A 235 -13.99 -31.08 7.80
C ALA A 235 -12.55 -31.08 7.23
N LEU A 236 -11.55 -31.54 7.99
CA LEU A 236 -10.18 -31.67 7.50
C LEU A 236 -10.06 -32.75 6.41
N ALA A 237 -10.72 -33.89 6.59
CA ALA A 237 -10.66 -35.01 5.65
C ALA A 237 -11.36 -34.69 4.33
N GLU A 238 -12.49 -33.97 4.39
CA GLU A 238 -13.25 -33.45 3.25
C GLU A 238 -12.38 -32.55 2.37
N LEU A 239 -11.88 -31.45 2.93
CA LEU A 239 -11.01 -30.52 2.18
C LEU A 239 -9.81 -31.23 1.56
N CYS A 240 -9.08 -32.04 2.34
CA CYS A 240 -7.89 -32.70 1.82
C CYS A 240 -8.22 -33.75 0.73
N TYR A 241 -9.34 -34.46 0.85
CA TYR A 241 -9.77 -35.43 -0.15
C TYR A 241 -10.21 -34.75 -1.46
N GLU A 242 -11.02 -33.70 -1.37
CA GLU A 242 -11.50 -32.98 -2.55
C GLU A 242 -10.37 -32.32 -3.33
N VAL A 243 -9.44 -31.66 -2.63
CA VAL A 243 -8.22 -31.13 -3.25
C VAL A 243 -7.43 -32.25 -3.91
N ALA A 244 -7.30 -33.42 -3.29
CA ALA A 244 -6.62 -34.56 -3.90
C ALA A 244 -7.35 -35.06 -5.17
N VAL A 245 -8.68 -35.13 -5.15
CA VAL A 245 -9.47 -35.52 -6.33
C VAL A 245 -9.31 -34.50 -7.46
N ALA A 246 -9.40 -33.20 -7.17
CA ALA A 246 -9.22 -32.13 -8.15
C ALA A 246 -7.86 -32.23 -8.88
N PHE A 247 -6.81 -32.61 -8.16
CA PHE A 247 -5.44 -32.81 -8.68
C PHE A 247 -5.17 -34.21 -9.25
N ASN A 248 -6.22 -35.00 -9.52
CA ASN A 248 -6.10 -36.36 -10.05
C ASN A 248 -5.09 -37.23 -9.27
N MET A 249 -5.12 -37.14 -7.94
CA MET A 249 -4.13 -37.76 -7.06
C MET A 249 -3.95 -39.25 -7.34
N ASN A 250 -2.74 -39.68 -7.69
CA ASN A 250 -2.44 -41.10 -7.71
C ASN A 250 -2.24 -41.59 -6.28
N PHE A 251 -3.33 -42.03 -5.63
CA PHE A 251 -3.33 -42.46 -4.25
C PHE A 251 -2.49 -43.74 -4.03
N GLY A 252 -1.79 -43.78 -2.90
CA GLY A 252 -1.08 -44.96 -2.42
C GLY A 252 -0.86 -44.93 -0.90
N ASN A 253 -0.84 -46.09 -0.26
CA ASN A 253 -0.57 -46.20 1.18
C ASN A 253 0.88 -45.83 1.53
N CYS A 254 1.83 -46.12 0.64
CA CYS A 254 3.25 -45.76 0.82
C CYS A 254 3.61 -44.39 0.22
N GLY A 255 2.67 -43.72 -0.46
CA GLY A 255 2.91 -42.45 -1.13
C GLY A 255 1.84 -42.13 -2.15
N SER A 256 1.27 -40.92 -2.05
CA SER A 256 0.30 -40.39 -3.02
C SER A 256 0.93 -39.23 -3.79
N GLY A 257 0.75 -39.20 -5.11
CA GLY A 257 1.43 -38.27 -6.00
C GLY A 257 0.50 -37.50 -6.95
N ALA A 258 0.76 -36.20 -7.10
CA ALA A 258 0.16 -35.31 -8.07
C ALA A 258 1.19 -34.25 -8.51
N TYR A 259 0.82 -33.37 -9.45
CA TYR A 259 1.70 -32.30 -9.93
C TYR A 259 1.30 -30.94 -9.37
N THR A 260 2.18 -30.29 -8.61
CA THR A 260 1.97 -28.91 -8.10
C THR A 260 1.69 -27.90 -9.21
N SER A 261 2.20 -28.13 -10.42
CA SER A 261 1.93 -27.27 -11.59
C SER A 261 0.47 -27.19 -12.00
N GLU A 262 -0.35 -28.20 -11.66
CA GLU A 262 -1.78 -28.18 -11.98
C GLU A 262 -2.56 -27.15 -11.15
N ALA A 263 -1.96 -26.63 -10.07
CA ALA A 263 -2.55 -25.56 -9.26
C ALA A 263 -2.87 -24.31 -10.09
N ILE A 264 -2.09 -24.04 -11.15
CA ILE A 264 -2.31 -22.92 -12.10
C ILE A 264 -3.70 -22.97 -12.72
N THR A 265 -4.24 -24.17 -12.96
CA THR A 265 -5.55 -24.35 -13.60
C THR A 265 -6.63 -24.78 -12.62
N ILE A 266 -6.27 -25.60 -11.64
CA ILE A 266 -7.22 -26.19 -10.69
C ILE A 266 -7.70 -25.15 -9.67
N MET A 267 -6.80 -24.37 -9.08
CA MET A 267 -7.19 -23.41 -8.05
C MET A 267 -8.13 -22.33 -8.62
N PRO A 268 -7.87 -21.76 -9.82
CA PRO A 268 -8.85 -20.86 -10.44
C PRO A 268 -10.11 -21.57 -10.95
N GLY A 269 -9.97 -22.80 -11.45
CA GLY A 269 -11.08 -23.52 -12.10
C GLY A 269 -12.14 -24.05 -11.13
N TYR A 270 -11.73 -24.57 -9.97
CA TYR A 270 -12.64 -25.20 -9.00
C TYR A 270 -12.73 -24.45 -7.67
N PHE A 271 -11.69 -23.71 -7.27
CA PHE A 271 -11.57 -23.14 -5.93
C PHE A 271 -11.56 -21.60 -5.89
N LEU A 272 -11.95 -20.95 -6.99
CA LEU A 272 -12.13 -19.49 -7.08
C LEU A 272 -10.88 -18.69 -6.69
N TYR A 273 -9.71 -19.16 -7.08
CA TYR A 273 -8.47 -18.38 -6.97
C TYR A 273 -8.24 -17.51 -8.21
N ASP A 274 -7.45 -16.46 -8.05
CA ASP A 274 -7.08 -15.59 -9.16
C ASP A 274 -6.32 -16.36 -10.26
N ASN A 275 -6.63 -16.05 -11.53
CA ASN A 275 -6.08 -16.78 -12.68
C ASN A 275 -4.64 -16.40 -13.06
N SER A 276 -4.01 -15.48 -12.33
CA SER A 276 -2.62 -15.06 -12.53
C SER A 276 -1.59 -15.97 -11.84
N ILE A 277 -2.03 -17.02 -11.16
CA ILE A 277 -1.16 -18.06 -10.58
C ILE A 277 -0.19 -18.57 -11.66
N ASN A 278 1.10 -18.59 -11.33
CA ASN A 278 2.14 -19.00 -12.28
C ASN A 278 3.28 -19.75 -11.60
N GLN A 279 4.02 -20.52 -12.41
CA GLN A 279 5.15 -21.32 -11.95
C GLN A 279 6.49 -20.66 -12.31
N GLN A 280 7.42 -20.67 -11.35
CA GLN A 280 8.80 -20.25 -11.55
C GLN A 280 9.77 -21.39 -11.22
N TYR A 281 10.87 -21.47 -11.97
CA TYR A 281 11.89 -22.49 -11.79
C TYR A 281 13.11 -21.90 -11.06
N ARG A 282 13.58 -22.57 -10.00
CA ARG A 282 14.76 -22.09 -9.25
C ARG A 282 15.98 -21.88 -10.14
N GLY A 283 16.17 -22.74 -11.14
CA GLY A 283 17.30 -22.67 -12.07
C GLY A 283 17.34 -21.43 -12.98
N SER A 284 16.25 -20.65 -13.04
CA SER A 284 16.15 -19.43 -13.85
C SER A 284 16.58 -18.14 -13.12
N TYR A 285 16.95 -18.24 -11.84
CA TYR A 285 17.22 -17.09 -10.98
C TYR A 285 18.58 -17.20 -10.28
N THR A 286 19.20 -16.06 -9.98
CA THR A 286 20.26 -16.00 -8.96
C THR A 286 19.66 -16.24 -7.59
N ALA A 287 20.47 -16.59 -6.59
CA ALA A 287 20.00 -16.71 -5.20
C ALA A 287 19.29 -15.43 -4.70
N GLU A 288 19.84 -14.26 -4.98
CA GLU A 288 19.27 -12.96 -4.62
C GLU A 288 17.92 -12.71 -5.30
N ALA A 289 17.84 -12.89 -6.63
CA ALA A 289 16.58 -12.67 -7.36
C ALA A 289 15.47 -13.65 -6.95
N TRP A 290 15.84 -14.89 -6.61
CA TRP A 290 14.91 -15.87 -6.06
C TRP A 290 14.40 -15.46 -4.67
N PHE A 291 15.29 -14.98 -3.82
CA PHE A 291 14.95 -14.51 -2.48
C PHE A 291 14.08 -13.26 -2.51
N GLU A 292 14.39 -12.27 -3.34
CA GLU A 292 13.57 -11.05 -3.49
C GLU A 292 12.17 -11.37 -4.03
N MET A 293 12.04 -12.37 -4.92
CA MET A 293 10.73 -12.85 -5.37
C MET A 293 9.91 -13.45 -4.22
N ILE A 294 10.53 -14.29 -3.39
CA ILE A 294 9.88 -14.88 -2.21
C ILE A 294 9.47 -13.76 -1.24
N LYS A 295 10.38 -12.82 -0.97
CA LYS A 295 10.10 -11.64 -0.12
C LYS A 295 8.90 -10.86 -0.62
N TYR A 296 8.83 -10.61 -1.93
CA TYR A 296 7.71 -9.90 -2.54
C TYR A 296 6.37 -10.62 -2.29
N GLU A 297 6.28 -11.93 -2.54
CA GLU A 297 5.04 -12.69 -2.29
C GLU A 297 4.65 -12.71 -0.81
N ILE A 298 5.60 -13.00 0.08
CA ILE A 298 5.34 -13.08 1.52
C ILE A 298 4.95 -11.72 2.11
N ASN A 299 5.58 -10.63 1.66
CA ASN A 299 5.20 -9.27 2.09
C ASN A 299 3.79 -8.89 1.64
N ASN A 300 3.30 -9.50 0.56
CA ASN A 300 1.93 -9.36 0.09
C ASN A 300 0.96 -10.37 0.73
N GLY A 301 1.38 -11.11 1.75
CA GLY A 301 0.54 -12.12 2.41
C GLY A 301 0.20 -13.32 1.52
N ARG A 302 1.05 -13.66 0.56
CA ARG A 302 0.82 -14.79 -0.36
C ARG A 302 1.79 -15.95 -0.08
N PRO A 303 1.37 -17.00 0.65
CA PRO A 303 2.17 -18.22 0.75
C PRO A 303 2.26 -18.91 -0.63
N MET A 304 3.36 -19.60 -0.87
CA MET A 304 3.65 -20.24 -2.16
C MET A 304 3.74 -21.75 -2.02
N LEU A 305 3.26 -22.48 -3.02
CA LEU A 305 3.56 -23.91 -3.11
C LEU A 305 4.99 -24.06 -3.61
N TYR A 306 5.83 -24.75 -2.86
CA TYR A 306 7.19 -25.08 -3.25
C TYR A 306 7.26 -26.58 -3.53
N SER A 307 7.99 -26.98 -4.56
CA SER A 307 8.25 -28.41 -4.76
C SER A 307 9.70 -28.68 -5.10
N PHE A 308 10.19 -29.78 -4.52
CA PHE A 308 11.50 -30.34 -4.77
C PHE A 308 11.34 -31.56 -5.67
N ASN A 309 12.18 -31.70 -6.69
CA ASN A 309 12.24 -32.90 -7.50
C ASN A 309 13.72 -33.27 -7.72
N SER A 310 14.05 -34.54 -7.49
CA SER A 310 15.40 -35.09 -7.65
C SER A 310 15.54 -36.04 -8.84
N GLY A 311 14.50 -36.17 -9.66
CA GLY A 311 14.38 -37.15 -10.75
C GLY A 311 13.90 -38.53 -10.29
N THR A 312 14.13 -38.91 -9.03
CA THR A 312 13.70 -40.19 -8.43
C THR A 312 12.73 -40.03 -7.25
N SER A 313 12.61 -38.82 -6.70
CA SER A 313 11.72 -38.48 -5.59
C SER A 313 11.23 -37.04 -5.77
N GLY A 314 10.01 -36.75 -5.32
CA GLY A 314 9.41 -35.42 -5.36
C GLY A 314 8.61 -35.14 -4.10
N HIS A 315 8.65 -33.90 -3.62
CA HIS A 315 7.86 -33.47 -2.46
C HIS A 315 7.32 -32.06 -2.68
N ALA A 316 6.08 -31.82 -2.24
CA ALA A 316 5.41 -30.53 -2.26
C ALA A 316 5.24 -30.01 -0.83
N VAL A 317 5.51 -28.74 -0.63
CA VAL A 317 5.54 -28.04 0.67
C VAL A 317 5.02 -26.62 0.49
N VAL A 318 4.86 -25.88 1.59
CA VAL A 318 4.50 -24.46 1.55
C VAL A 318 5.69 -23.61 1.98
N CYS A 319 6.01 -22.59 1.18
CA CYS A 319 6.94 -21.53 1.56
C CYS A 319 6.13 -20.32 2.01
N ASP A 320 6.32 -19.90 3.25
CA ASP A 320 5.42 -18.97 3.95
C ASP A 320 6.16 -17.97 4.84
N GLY A 321 7.46 -17.77 4.64
CA GLY A 321 8.20 -16.77 5.41
C GLY A 321 9.57 -16.48 4.82
N TRP A 322 10.13 -15.33 5.20
CA TRP A 322 11.51 -14.97 4.88
C TRP A 322 12.21 -14.34 6.09
N LEU A 323 13.52 -14.54 6.14
CA LEU A 323 14.42 -14.03 7.15
C LEU A 323 15.71 -13.59 6.47
N ASP A 324 16.09 -12.35 6.72
CA ASP A 324 17.45 -11.86 6.52
C ASP A 324 18.04 -11.61 7.89
N GLU A 325 18.91 -12.51 8.32
CA GLU A 325 19.61 -12.41 9.58
C GLU A 325 21.07 -12.73 9.36
N LEU A 326 21.92 -11.91 9.97
CA LEU A 326 23.37 -12.04 9.90
C LEU A 326 23.93 -11.82 8.49
N GLY A 327 23.15 -11.70 7.41
CA GLY A 327 23.62 -11.87 6.01
C GLY A 327 23.36 -13.27 5.45
N PHE A 328 22.43 -14.00 6.05
CA PHE A 328 21.82 -15.21 5.47
C PHE A 328 20.42 -14.87 4.98
N SER A 329 20.22 -15.02 3.67
CA SER A 329 18.89 -14.97 3.06
C SER A 329 18.21 -16.33 3.17
N GLN A 330 17.16 -16.42 3.98
CA GLN A 330 16.51 -17.68 4.33
C GLN A 330 15.00 -17.57 4.12
N TYR A 331 14.39 -18.67 3.70
CA TYR A 331 12.94 -18.79 3.62
C TYR A 331 12.43 -19.88 4.55
N HIS A 332 11.24 -19.66 5.10
CA HIS A 332 10.55 -20.62 5.94
C HIS A 332 9.78 -21.61 5.06
N ILE A 333 9.78 -22.88 5.47
CA ILE A 333 9.05 -23.96 4.82
C ILE A 333 8.25 -24.74 5.86
N ASN A 334 6.96 -24.92 5.58
CA ASN A 334 6.10 -25.92 6.19
C ASN A 334 6.06 -27.19 5.31
N TYR A 335 6.58 -28.30 5.83
CA TYR A 335 6.76 -29.53 5.04
C TYR A 335 5.52 -30.43 4.97
N GLY A 336 4.42 -30.11 5.65
CA GLY A 336 3.18 -30.90 5.64
C GLY A 336 3.30 -32.26 6.32
N TRP A 337 4.11 -32.35 7.39
CA TRP A 337 4.29 -33.55 8.20
C TRP A 337 4.04 -33.29 9.70
N GLY A 338 3.19 -32.34 10.07
CA GLY A 338 2.91 -32.01 11.46
C GLY A 338 3.87 -30.97 12.08
N ASP A 339 3.76 -30.79 13.40
CA ASP A 339 4.39 -29.75 14.22
C ASP A 339 5.91 -29.87 14.37
N GLU A 340 6.50 -31.05 14.08
CA GLU A 340 7.94 -31.28 14.23
C GLU A 340 8.78 -30.98 12.98
N HIS A 341 8.19 -30.45 11.90
CA HIS A 341 8.86 -30.39 10.60
C HIS A 341 8.64 -29.08 9.85
N THR A 342 8.91 -27.94 10.49
CA THR A 342 9.14 -26.66 9.81
C THR A 342 10.64 -26.32 9.83
N ALA A 343 11.12 -25.54 8.87
CA ALA A 343 12.51 -25.09 8.89
C ALA A 343 12.72 -23.77 8.15
N TRP A 344 13.63 -22.97 8.68
CA TRP A 344 14.30 -21.91 7.94
C TRP A 344 15.41 -22.53 7.09
N TYR A 345 15.36 -22.30 5.78
CA TYR A 345 16.29 -22.88 4.82
C TYR A 345 17.01 -21.79 4.03
N THR A 346 18.33 -21.91 3.91
CA THR A 346 19.17 -20.88 3.27
C THR A 346 19.24 -21.06 1.76
N VAL A 347 19.07 -19.94 1.04
CA VAL A 347 19.20 -19.88 -0.42
C VAL A 347 20.69 -19.90 -0.79
N ASP A 348 21.10 -20.85 -1.62
CA ASP A 348 22.47 -20.91 -2.16
C ASP A 348 22.48 -20.70 -3.67
N ASP A 349 23.59 -20.18 -4.20
CA ASP A 349 23.78 -19.94 -5.63
C ASP A 349 24.47 -21.12 -6.33
N ILE A 350 23.85 -22.30 -6.23
CA ILE A 350 24.39 -23.53 -6.82
C ILE A 350 23.73 -23.80 -8.17
N PHE A 351 24.38 -23.35 -9.24
CA PHE A 351 23.91 -23.54 -10.62
C PHE A 351 23.91 -25.02 -11.04
N GLY A 352 22.74 -25.52 -11.45
CA GLY A 352 22.58 -26.85 -12.06
C GLY A 352 22.31 -28.02 -11.10
N ALA A 353 22.46 -27.83 -9.79
CA ALA A 353 22.13 -28.87 -8.79
C ALA A 353 20.65 -28.86 -8.35
N THR A 354 19.90 -27.84 -8.75
CA THR A 354 18.51 -27.60 -8.32
C THR A 354 17.48 -28.03 -9.36
N GLY A 355 17.88 -28.75 -10.42
CA GLY A 355 17.02 -29.14 -11.55
C GLY A 355 15.80 -29.93 -11.10
N GLY A 356 14.70 -29.24 -10.79
CA GLY A 356 13.50 -29.83 -10.21
C GLY A 356 12.82 -28.97 -9.14
N GLU A 357 13.53 -27.98 -8.58
CA GLU A 357 12.94 -26.98 -7.67
C GLU A 357 12.10 -25.95 -8.43
N ARG A 358 10.87 -25.76 -7.96
CA ARG A 358 9.92 -24.82 -8.53
C ARG A 358 9.00 -24.27 -7.45
N ILE A 359 8.50 -23.06 -7.69
CA ILE A 359 7.43 -22.46 -6.91
C ILE A 359 6.21 -22.22 -7.79
N ILE A 360 5.04 -22.36 -7.20
CA ILE A 360 3.79 -21.79 -7.69
C ILE A 360 3.53 -20.55 -6.84
N ARG A 361 3.45 -19.40 -7.48
CA ARG A 361 3.32 -18.09 -6.82
C ARG A 361 2.07 -17.35 -7.31
N ASN A 362 1.83 -16.18 -6.73
CA ASN A 362 0.66 -15.36 -6.99
C ASN A 362 -0.64 -16.09 -6.63
N ILE A 363 -0.59 -16.89 -5.57
CA ILE A 363 -1.76 -17.60 -5.07
C ILE A 363 -2.49 -16.64 -4.15
N SER A 364 -3.61 -16.12 -4.63
CA SER A 364 -4.56 -15.32 -3.87
C SER A 364 -5.97 -15.69 -4.32
N PRO A 365 -6.97 -15.61 -3.43
CA PRO A 365 -8.35 -15.77 -3.83
C PRO A 365 -8.74 -14.77 -4.95
N GLU A 366 -9.78 -15.08 -5.72
CA GLU A 366 -10.29 -14.19 -6.78
C GLU A 366 -10.80 -12.88 -6.16
N PRO A 367 -10.31 -11.71 -6.59
CA PRO A 367 -10.73 -10.43 -6.02
C PRO A 367 -12.24 -10.25 -5.96
N ILE A 368 -12.74 -9.96 -4.76
CA ILE A 368 -14.15 -9.66 -4.53
C ILE A 368 -14.39 -8.15 -4.44
N SER A 369 -15.64 -7.76 -4.65
CA SER A 369 -16.12 -6.41 -4.36
C SER A 369 -17.10 -6.46 -3.19
N VAL A 370 -16.87 -5.60 -2.21
CA VAL A 370 -17.71 -5.46 -1.01
C VAL A 370 -18.27 -4.05 -0.94
N THR A 371 -19.47 -3.90 -0.39
CA THR A 371 -20.14 -2.61 -0.22
C THR A 371 -20.24 -2.25 1.26
N LEU A 372 -19.71 -1.09 1.61
CA LEU A 372 -19.82 -0.50 2.94
C LEU A 372 -20.83 0.64 2.92
N SER A 373 -21.60 0.79 3.98
CA SER A 373 -22.48 1.94 4.19
C SER A 373 -22.01 2.75 5.40
N ALA A 374 -22.19 4.07 5.34
CA ALA A 374 -21.75 4.98 6.42
C ALA A 374 -22.44 4.74 7.77
N ASP A 375 -23.56 4.02 7.80
CA ASP A 375 -24.26 3.61 9.03
C ASP A 375 -23.71 2.30 9.65
N GLY A 376 -22.69 1.69 9.02
CA GLY A 376 -22.04 0.46 9.49
C GLY A 376 -22.86 -0.81 9.26
N LEU A 377 -23.88 -0.76 8.38
CA LEU A 377 -24.75 -1.90 8.05
C LEU A 377 -24.38 -2.61 6.73
N GLY A 378 -23.27 -2.22 6.10
CA GLY A 378 -22.72 -2.88 4.91
C GLY A 378 -22.04 -4.21 5.23
N ASP A 379 -21.30 -4.75 4.26
CA ASP A 379 -20.56 -6.01 4.40
C ASP A 379 -19.54 -5.96 5.56
N TYR A 380 -18.99 -4.77 5.83
CA TYR A 380 -18.17 -4.49 7.00
C TYR A 380 -18.67 -3.24 7.74
N PRO A 381 -18.54 -3.21 9.08
CA PRO A 381 -18.87 -2.04 9.89
C PRO A 381 -18.04 -0.79 9.57
N THR A 382 -16.77 -0.93 9.21
CA THR A 382 -15.85 0.19 8.93
C THR A 382 -14.89 -0.10 7.78
N ILE A 383 -14.30 0.95 7.21
CA ILE A 383 -13.34 0.84 6.11
C ILE A 383 -12.09 0.05 6.54
N GLN A 384 -11.55 0.31 7.74
CA GLN A 384 -10.35 -0.38 8.22
C GLN A 384 -10.60 -1.86 8.50
N GLU A 385 -11.81 -2.25 8.92
CA GLU A 385 -12.16 -3.66 9.09
C GLU A 385 -12.17 -4.39 7.74
N ALA A 386 -12.78 -3.80 6.71
CA ALA A 386 -12.72 -4.32 5.35
C ALA A 386 -11.27 -4.42 4.84
N VAL A 387 -10.46 -3.36 5.02
CA VAL A 387 -9.03 -3.37 4.64
C VAL A 387 -8.25 -4.44 5.38
N SER A 388 -8.59 -4.74 6.64
CA SER A 388 -7.89 -5.74 7.44
C SER A 388 -8.19 -7.16 6.94
N ASP A 389 -9.43 -7.43 6.57
CA ASP A 389 -9.91 -8.75 6.15
C ASP A 389 -9.60 -9.06 4.67
N LEU A 390 -9.72 -8.08 3.78
CA LEU A 390 -9.55 -8.28 2.34
C LEU A 390 -8.08 -8.40 1.92
N TYR A 391 -7.81 -9.13 0.84
CA TYR A 391 -6.50 -9.28 0.21
C TYR A 391 -6.38 -8.37 -1.03
N GLY A 392 -5.16 -8.20 -1.54
CA GLY A 392 -4.89 -7.35 -2.71
C GLY A 392 -5.74 -7.71 -3.93
N GLY A 393 -6.10 -6.70 -4.71
CA GLY A 393 -7.02 -6.78 -5.85
C GLY A 393 -8.47 -6.49 -5.50
N CYS A 394 -8.89 -6.68 -4.24
CA CYS A 394 -10.28 -6.48 -3.83
C CYS A 394 -10.73 -5.00 -3.95
N ILE A 395 -12.04 -4.82 -4.10
CA ILE A 395 -12.68 -3.50 -4.24
C ILE A 395 -13.59 -3.24 -3.03
N ILE A 396 -13.37 -2.11 -2.37
CA ILE A 396 -14.21 -1.56 -1.31
C ILE A 396 -15.05 -0.44 -1.93
N GLU A 397 -16.34 -0.72 -2.16
CA GLU A 397 -17.35 0.23 -2.63
C GLU A 397 -17.97 0.96 -1.43
N LEU A 398 -17.84 2.27 -1.40
CA LEU A 398 -18.46 3.12 -0.38
C LEU A 398 -19.77 3.68 -0.92
N ALA A 399 -20.89 3.28 -0.33
CA ALA A 399 -22.18 3.91 -0.60
C ALA A 399 -22.16 5.40 -0.20
N ASP A 400 -23.05 6.20 -0.80
CA ASP A 400 -23.14 7.63 -0.46
C ASP A 400 -23.38 7.83 1.04
N GLY A 401 -22.59 8.72 1.65
CA GLY A 401 -22.61 8.95 3.08
C GLY A 401 -21.34 9.65 3.59
N VAL A 402 -21.35 9.91 4.89
CA VAL A 402 -20.23 10.48 5.63
C VAL A 402 -19.66 9.40 6.55
N TYR A 403 -18.49 8.91 6.20
CA TYR A 403 -17.71 7.95 6.97
C TYR A 403 -16.85 8.72 7.97
N SER A 404 -17.19 8.61 9.24
CA SER A 404 -16.50 9.26 10.36
C SER A 404 -16.30 8.28 11.51
N GLY A 405 -15.55 8.68 12.54
CA GLY A 405 -15.26 7.81 13.69
C GLY A 405 -14.13 6.81 13.44
N ASP A 406 -13.80 6.05 14.49
CA ASP A 406 -12.73 5.06 14.48
C ASP A 406 -13.01 3.97 13.43
N GLY A 407 -11.97 3.54 12.71
CA GLY A 407 -12.06 2.58 11.61
C GLY A 407 -12.44 3.19 10.26
N ASN A 408 -12.94 4.44 10.23
CA ASN A 408 -13.23 5.17 8.99
C ASN A 408 -12.25 6.33 8.72
N ARG A 409 -11.26 6.50 9.59
CA ARG A 409 -10.15 7.46 9.50
C ARG A 409 -8.86 6.77 9.92
N ASP A 410 -7.74 7.40 9.62
CA ASP A 410 -6.38 6.87 9.78
C ASP A 410 -6.23 5.49 9.14
N ILE A 411 -6.86 5.30 7.98
CA ILE A 411 -6.95 4.01 7.32
C ILE A 411 -5.57 3.63 6.78
N VAL A 412 -5.07 2.46 7.18
CA VAL A 412 -3.78 1.88 6.79
C VAL A 412 -4.02 0.66 5.91
N LEU A 413 -3.54 0.71 4.66
CA LEU A 413 -3.70 -0.38 3.68
C LEU A 413 -2.67 -1.50 3.84
N ALA A 414 -1.64 -1.29 4.67
CA ALA A 414 -0.63 -2.29 5.00
C ALA A 414 0.06 -2.89 3.75
N GLY A 415 0.26 -2.08 2.71
CA GLY A 415 0.90 -2.51 1.47
C GLY A 415 -0.02 -3.29 0.51
N LYS A 416 -1.30 -3.48 0.84
CA LYS A 416 -2.26 -4.17 -0.01
C LYS A 416 -2.68 -3.30 -1.20
N SER A 417 -2.66 -3.87 -2.39
CA SER A 417 -3.17 -3.25 -3.62
C SER A 417 -4.71 -3.29 -3.67
N LEU A 418 -5.38 -2.49 -2.85
CA LEU A 418 -6.84 -2.42 -2.79
C LEU A 418 -7.37 -1.25 -3.63
N THR A 419 -8.59 -1.41 -4.16
CA THR A 419 -9.36 -0.28 -4.68
C THR A 419 -10.36 0.19 -3.62
N ILE A 420 -10.34 1.47 -3.22
CA ILE A 420 -11.36 2.09 -2.37
C ILE A 420 -12.04 3.18 -3.18
N ARG A 421 -13.34 3.05 -3.43
CA ARG A 421 -14.06 3.98 -4.31
C ARG A 421 -15.48 4.30 -3.88
N SER A 422 -15.98 5.45 -4.30
CA SER A 422 -17.41 5.75 -4.22
C SER A 422 -18.20 4.85 -5.16
N GLN A 423 -19.26 4.22 -4.62
CA GLN A 423 -20.17 3.38 -5.38
C GLN A 423 -20.97 4.18 -6.42
N SER A 424 -21.32 5.43 -6.12
CA SER A 424 -22.03 6.32 -7.06
C SER A 424 -21.10 6.97 -8.08
N GLY A 425 -19.79 6.99 -7.79
CA GLY A 425 -18.79 7.76 -8.54
C GLY A 425 -18.86 9.27 -8.29
N ASP A 426 -19.73 9.74 -7.40
CA ASP A 426 -19.82 11.16 -7.01
C ASP A 426 -19.00 11.41 -5.72
N PRO A 427 -17.84 12.09 -5.80
CA PRO A 427 -17.06 12.41 -4.62
C PRO A 427 -17.78 13.35 -3.66
N ALA A 428 -18.74 14.16 -4.11
CA ALA A 428 -19.48 15.05 -3.22
C ALA A 428 -20.47 14.30 -2.32
N ALA A 429 -20.86 13.07 -2.70
CA ALA A 429 -21.80 12.23 -1.96
C ALA A 429 -21.11 11.19 -1.07
N CYS A 430 -19.85 10.85 -1.35
CA CYS A 430 -19.06 9.89 -0.57
C CYS A 430 -17.89 10.58 0.14
N ILE A 431 -18.01 10.78 1.45
CA ILE A 431 -17.11 11.63 2.23
C ILE A 431 -16.46 10.81 3.36
N ILE A 432 -15.14 10.85 3.44
CA ILE A 432 -14.38 10.48 4.64
C ILE A 432 -14.12 11.77 5.43
N ASP A 433 -14.81 11.90 6.57
CA ASP A 433 -14.63 13.02 7.51
C ASP A 433 -13.68 12.59 8.62
N CYS A 434 -12.47 13.16 8.60
CA CYS A 434 -11.40 12.75 9.49
C CYS A 434 -11.62 13.21 10.94
N GLU A 435 -12.42 14.27 11.14
CA GLU A 435 -12.64 14.90 12.45
C GLU A 435 -11.34 15.32 13.17
N GLY A 436 -10.28 15.63 12.40
CA GLY A 436 -8.95 15.92 12.91
C GLY A 436 -8.85 17.32 13.52
N THR A 437 -8.25 17.40 14.71
CA THR A 437 -7.93 18.67 15.37
C THR A 437 -6.51 18.69 15.94
N VAL A 438 -6.05 19.85 16.41
CA VAL A 438 -4.76 19.99 17.09
C VAL A 438 -4.65 19.08 18.31
N GLU A 439 -5.73 18.97 19.08
CA GLU A 439 -5.79 18.16 20.30
C GLU A 439 -5.98 16.67 20.00
N ASN A 440 -6.58 16.33 18.85
CA ASN A 440 -6.86 14.97 18.44
C ASN A 440 -6.60 14.81 16.94
N PRO A 441 -5.32 14.69 16.54
CA PRO A 441 -4.93 14.64 15.14
C PRO A 441 -5.41 13.34 14.50
N HIS A 442 -6.08 13.48 13.36
CA HIS A 442 -6.59 12.40 12.54
C HIS A 442 -6.54 12.79 11.08
N ARG A 443 -6.29 11.81 10.22
CA ARG A 443 -6.30 11.97 8.76
C ARG A 443 -7.17 10.90 8.11
N GLY A 444 -7.33 10.93 6.80
CA GLY A 444 -8.11 9.93 6.07
C GLY A 444 -7.32 8.65 5.85
N LEU A 445 -6.15 8.76 5.20
CA LEU A 445 -5.35 7.61 4.74
C LEU A 445 -3.88 7.73 5.11
N VAL A 446 -3.26 6.57 5.38
CA VAL A 446 -1.82 6.38 5.55
C VAL A 446 -1.34 5.30 4.58
N LEU A 447 -0.58 5.71 3.57
CA LEU A 447 -0.04 4.86 2.51
C LEU A 447 1.49 4.86 2.63
N SER A 448 2.03 3.95 3.43
CA SER A 448 3.46 3.98 3.82
C SER A 448 4.14 2.62 3.81
N MET A 449 3.44 1.57 3.38
CA MET A 449 3.89 0.18 3.50
C MET A 449 4.20 -0.45 2.13
N GLY A 450 4.30 0.38 1.09
CA GLY A 450 4.67 -0.04 -0.26
C GLY A 450 3.46 -0.38 -1.14
N GLU A 451 2.33 0.26 -0.88
CA GLU A 451 1.14 0.21 -1.75
C GLU A 451 1.55 0.59 -3.18
N ASP A 452 1.32 -0.29 -4.15
CA ASP A 452 1.78 -0.10 -5.53
C ASP A 452 0.75 0.63 -6.41
N SER A 453 0.98 0.68 -7.73
CA SER A 453 0.10 1.36 -8.67
C SER A 453 -1.25 0.68 -8.89
N GLU A 454 -1.45 -0.53 -8.36
CA GLU A 454 -2.76 -1.21 -8.33
C GLU A 454 -3.56 -0.85 -7.06
N CYS A 455 -2.94 -0.17 -6.08
CA CYS A 455 -3.66 0.52 -5.01
C CYS A 455 -4.32 1.80 -5.56
N VAL A 456 -5.64 1.84 -5.55
CA VAL A 456 -6.44 2.85 -6.25
C VAL A 456 -7.47 3.46 -5.31
N ILE A 457 -7.46 4.80 -5.16
CA ILE A 457 -8.45 5.54 -4.38
C ILE A 457 -9.24 6.43 -5.34
N GLU A 458 -10.57 6.25 -5.42
CA GLU A 458 -11.36 6.89 -6.48
C GLU A 458 -12.63 7.59 -6.00
N ASN A 459 -12.85 8.79 -6.54
CA ASN A 459 -14.11 9.53 -6.44
C ASN A 459 -14.62 9.67 -5.00
N ILE A 460 -13.74 9.94 -4.04
CA ILE A 460 -14.08 10.16 -2.64
C ILE A 460 -13.62 11.55 -2.20
N THR A 461 -14.39 12.20 -1.33
CA THR A 461 -13.95 13.40 -0.62
C THR A 461 -13.25 13.02 0.69
N ILE A 462 -12.05 13.55 0.94
CA ILE A 462 -11.35 13.47 2.23
C ILE A 462 -11.29 14.87 2.84
N THR A 463 -11.89 15.05 4.02
CA THR A 463 -12.08 16.36 4.63
C THR A 463 -11.81 16.40 6.13
N ASN A 464 -11.63 17.63 6.64
CA ASN A 464 -11.38 17.97 8.04
C ASN A 464 -10.22 17.18 8.67
N GLY A 465 -9.23 16.80 7.88
CA GLY A 465 -8.02 16.15 8.36
C GLY A 465 -7.08 17.14 9.05
N TYR A 466 -6.44 16.70 10.14
CA TYR A 466 -5.37 17.43 10.81
C TYR A 466 -4.23 16.52 11.22
N ASP A 467 -3.00 16.89 10.84
CA ASP A 467 -1.80 16.26 11.38
C ASP A 467 -0.65 17.26 11.61
N GLY A 468 0.10 17.06 12.69
CA GLY A 468 1.21 17.95 13.06
C GLY A 468 2.51 17.72 12.29
N SER A 469 2.71 16.57 11.65
CA SER A 469 4.00 16.14 11.11
C SER A 469 3.99 15.61 9.66
N GLY A 470 2.83 15.24 9.12
CA GLY A 470 2.59 14.77 7.75
C GLY A 470 1.33 15.40 7.15
N GLY A 471 0.74 14.81 6.10
CA GLY A 471 -0.39 15.43 5.40
C GLY A 471 -1.67 15.39 6.21
N GLY A 472 -2.44 16.48 6.21
CA GLY A 472 -3.65 16.59 7.04
C GLY A 472 -4.72 15.58 6.64
N GLY A 473 -4.93 15.36 5.34
CA GLY A 473 -5.86 14.36 4.80
C GLY A 473 -5.20 13.03 4.46
N VAL A 474 -4.04 13.03 3.80
CA VAL A 474 -3.33 11.80 3.39
C VAL A 474 -1.83 11.92 3.59
N SER A 475 -1.22 10.86 4.12
CA SER A 475 0.24 10.72 4.17
C SER A 475 0.67 9.59 3.26
N ILE A 476 1.61 9.89 2.35
CA ILE A 476 2.20 8.92 1.41
C ILE A 476 3.71 8.89 1.66
N ASP A 477 4.27 7.72 1.97
CA ASP A 477 5.67 7.60 2.39
C ASP A 477 6.35 6.32 1.86
N GLY A 478 7.67 6.25 1.99
CA GLY A 478 8.46 5.08 1.63
C GLY A 478 8.48 4.85 0.12
N ILE A 479 8.17 3.64 -0.34
CA ILE A 479 8.20 3.25 -1.76
C ILE A 479 6.80 3.17 -2.39
N ALA A 480 5.79 3.75 -1.74
CA ALA A 480 4.40 3.67 -2.20
C ALA A 480 4.20 4.42 -3.53
N THR A 481 3.46 3.82 -4.46
CA THR A 481 3.10 4.41 -5.76
C THR A 481 1.59 4.34 -6.07
N PRO A 482 0.70 4.72 -5.13
CA PRO A 482 -0.75 4.60 -5.31
C PRO A 482 -1.29 5.57 -6.38
N VAL A 483 -2.45 5.24 -6.93
CA VAL A 483 -3.20 6.10 -7.85
C VAL A 483 -4.42 6.68 -7.14
N LEU A 484 -4.53 8.02 -7.12
CA LEU A 484 -5.69 8.73 -6.59
C LEU A 484 -6.39 9.42 -7.76
N SER A 485 -7.66 9.09 -8.02
CA SER A 485 -8.39 9.54 -9.20
C SER A 485 -9.76 10.14 -8.87
N GLY A 486 -10.06 11.34 -9.36
CA GLY A 486 -11.36 11.97 -9.11
C GLY A 486 -11.63 12.35 -7.65
N CYS A 487 -10.62 12.28 -6.79
CA CYS A 487 -10.77 12.56 -5.36
C CYS A 487 -10.80 14.06 -5.07
N VAL A 488 -11.49 14.43 -3.99
CA VAL A 488 -11.56 15.80 -3.49
C VAL A 488 -10.91 15.88 -2.10
N PHE A 489 -9.85 16.66 -1.95
CA PHE A 489 -9.24 16.97 -0.67
C PHE A 489 -9.68 18.37 -0.25
N SER A 490 -10.52 18.47 0.77
CA SER A 490 -11.08 19.76 1.17
C SER A 490 -10.93 20.06 2.65
N ASN A 491 -10.62 21.32 3.01
CA ASN A 491 -10.55 21.79 4.39
C ASN A 491 -9.60 20.99 5.30
N ASN A 492 -8.57 20.35 4.73
CA ASN A 492 -7.55 19.66 5.51
C ASN A 492 -6.46 20.65 5.94
N THR A 493 -5.91 20.44 7.13
CA THR A 493 -4.92 21.32 7.74
C THR A 493 -3.70 20.54 8.24
N SER A 494 -2.50 21.07 8.05
CA SER A 494 -1.29 20.44 8.60
C SER A 494 -0.16 21.45 8.85
N SER A 495 0.95 21.02 9.45
CA SER A 495 2.23 21.72 9.31
C SER A 495 2.80 21.67 7.88
N TRP A 496 2.61 20.56 7.18
CA TRP A 496 3.28 20.24 5.92
C TRP A 496 2.33 19.54 4.95
N GLY A 497 1.98 20.18 3.84
CA GLY A 497 1.00 19.59 2.92
C GLY A 497 -0.39 19.56 3.57
N GLY A 498 -1.12 20.68 3.50
CA GLY A 498 -2.39 20.82 4.22
C GLY A 498 -3.36 19.66 3.98
N ALA A 499 -3.44 19.18 2.74
CA ALA A 499 -4.11 17.95 2.38
C ALA A 499 -3.18 16.74 2.36
N VAL A 500 -2.09 16.81 1.59
CA VAL A 500 -1.29 15.63 1.27
C VAL A 500 0.19 15.89 1.47
N TYR A 501 0.88 14.93 2.07
CA TYR A 501 2.33 14.92 2.19
C TYR A 501 2.91 13.66 1.57
N VAL A 502 3.86 13.83 0.65
CA VAL A 502 4.57 12.76 -0.06
C VAL A 502 6.04 12.80 0.31
N ASN A 503 6.60 11.69 0.80
CA ASN A 503 7.96 11.64 1.31
C ASN A 503 8.71 10.31 1.06
N ASN A 504 10.03 10.36 1.28
CA ASN A 504 10.99 9.23 1.33
C ASN A 504 10.98 8.26 0.14
N GLY A 505 10.77 8.75 -1.08
CA GLY A 505 10.87 7.96 -2.32
C GLY A 505 9.54 7.53 -2.89
N ALA A 506 8.42 7.97 -2.30
CA ALA A 506 7.09 7.63 -2.76
C ALA A 506 6.76 8.35 -4.07
N ASN A 507 6.12 7.67 -5.01
CA ASN A 507 5.83 8.24 -6.33
C ASN A 507 4.35 8.06 -6.73
N PRO A 508 3.41 8.75 -6.04
CA PRO A 508 1.98 8.63 -6.30
C PRO A 508 1.55 9.35 -7.58
N THR A 509 0.44 8.91 -8.15
CA THR A 509 -0.23 9.57 -9.27
C THR A 509 -1.56 10.17 -8.83
N PHE A 510 -1.79 11.44 -9.15
CA PHE A 510 -3.07 12.13 -8.95
C PHE A 510 -3.67 12.48 -10.31
N ASN A 511 -4.87 11.98 -10.57
CA ASN A 511 -5.59 12.21 -11.83
C ASN A 511 -6.95 12.84 -11.54
N ASN A 512 -7.27 13.95 -12.19
CA ASN A 512 -8.58 14.60 -12.04
C ASN A 512 -8.95 14.89 -10.57
N CYS A 513 -7.95 15.13 -9.71
CA CYS A 513 -8.17 15.40 -8.29
C CYS A 513 -8.35 16.89 -8.02
N ARG A 514 -9.11 17.22 -6.98
CA ARG A 514 -9.33 18.61 -6.55
C ARG A 514 -8.84 18.82 -5.13
N PHE A 515 -8.00 19.82 -4.93
CA PHE A 515 -7.51 20.27 -3.65
C PHE A 515 -8.09 21.65 -3.35
N THR A 516 -9.06 21.73 -2.44
CA THR A 516 -9.79 22.95 -2.12
C THR A 516 -9.64 23.39 -0.69
N GLN A 517 -9.32 24.67 -0.49
CA GLN A 517 -9.37 25.30 0.85
C GLN A 517 -8.54 24.55 1.91
N ASN A 518 -7.47 23.88 1.50
CA ASN A 518 -6.55 23.24 2.44
C ASN A 518 -5.54 24.27 2.96
N SER A 519 -5.03 24.05 4.17
CA SER A 519 -4.11 25.00 4.79
C SER A 519 -2.89 24.33 5.44
N ALA A 520 -1.73 24.98 5.31
CA ALA A 520 -0.51 24.53 5.99
C ALA A 520 0.14 25.64 6.80
N THR A 521 0.62 25.35 8.02
CA THR A 521 1.30 26.38 8.82
C THR A 521 2.73 26.68 8.32
N ASN A 522 3.45 25.70 7.77
CA ASN A 522 4.82 25.94 7.31
C ASN A 522 4.96 25.97 5.78
N SER A 523 4.52 24.93 5.07
CA SER A 523 4.62 24.93 3.61
C SER A 523 3.67 23.95 2.93
N GLY A 524 3.36 24.22 1.65
CA GLY A 524 2.54 23.37 0.81
C GLY A 524 1.09 23.40 1.26
N GLY A 525 0.37 24.49 0.98
CA GLY A 525 -0.99 24.68 1.50
C GLY A 525 -1.95 23.54 1.17
N ALA A 526 -1.78 22.88 0.02
CA ALA A 526 -2.44 21.62 -0.29
C ALA A 526 -1.48 20.43 -0.23
N LEU A 527 -0.40 20.49 -1.02
CA LEU A 527 0.46 19.36 -1.29
C LEU A 527 1.91 19.73 -1.01
N ARG A 528 2.61 18.85 -0.29
CA ARG A 528 4.07 18.93 -0.15
C ARG A 528 4.70 17.63 -0.62
N ILE A 529 5.69 17.73 -1.50
CA ILE A 529 6.47 16.61 -2.03
C ILE A 529 7.92 16.77 -1.61
N ARG A 530 8.50 15.74 -0.99
CA ARG A 530 9.88 15.75 -0.50
C ARG A 530 10.60 14.46 -0.84
N ASN A 531 11.81 14.55 -1.42
CA ASN A 531 12.63 13.38 -1.75
C ASN A 531 11.86 12.30 -2.53
N SER A 532 10.96 12.74 -3.41
CA SER A 532 9.87 11.95 -3.98
C SER A 532 9.39 12.63 -5.27
N ASP A 533 8.82 11.90 -6.23
CA ASP A 533 8.30 12.46 -7.47
C ASP A 533 6.85 12.03 -7.70
N ALA A 534 5.92 12.98 -7.77
CA ALA A 534 4.52 12.69 -8.07
C ALA A 534 4.17 13.03 -9.53
N SER A 535 3.12 12.41 -10.06
CA SER A 535 2.47 12.83 -11.31
C SER A 535 1.13 13.50 -11.00
N LEU A 536 0.94 14.72 -11.47
CA LEU A 536 -0.27 15.52 -11.29
C LEU A 536 -0.90 15.80 -12.65
N ASN A 537 -2.04 15.18 -12.95
CA ASN A 537 -2.70 15.31 -14.25
C ASN A 537 -4.16 15.74 -14.06
N TYR A 538 -4.59 16.78 -14.79
CA TYR A 538 -5.98 17.25 -14.73
C TYR A 538 -6.42 17.70 -13.32
N CYS A 539 -5.47 18.08 -12.46
CA CYS A 539 -5.75 18.43 -11.07
C CYS A 539 -6.08 19.91 -10.91
N VAL A 540 -6.97 20.20 -9.96
CA VAL A 540 -7.35 21.56 -9.56
C VAL A 540 -6.83 21.85 -8.15
N PHE A 541 -6.13 22.96 -7.97
CA PHE A 541 -5.73 23.50 -6.68
C PHE A 541 -6.37 24.87 -6.49
N ASP A 542 -7.38 24.95 -5.64
CA ASP A 542 -8.22 26.13 -5.49
C ASP A 542 -8.29 26.62 -4.04
N GLY A 543 -7.91 27.88 -3.82
CA GLY A 543 -8.05 28.54 -2.53
C GLY A 543 -7.21 27.91 -1.40
N ASN A 544 -6.12 27.21 -1.72
CA ASN A 544 -5.23 26.62 -0.71
C ASN A 544 -4.28 27.69 -0.17
N SER A 545 -3.89 27.54 1.09
CA SER A 545 -3.15 28.60 1.78
C SER A 545 -2.04 28.11 2.70
N THR A 546 -1.01 28.93 2.89
CA THR A 546 0.00 28.67 3.91
C THR A 546 0.55 29.95 4.53
N ASP A 547 0.88 29.87 5.83
CA ASP A 547 1.57 30.94 6.56
C ASP A 547 3.07 31.02 6.19
N GLY A 548 3.62 30.01 5.51
CA GLY A 548 4.99 30.03 5.00
C GLY A 548 5.05 30.08 3.47
N LYS A 549 5.40 28.97 2.82
CA LYS A 549 5.76 28.94 1.39
C LYS A 549 5.02 27.87 0.58
N GLY A 550 4.70 28.17 -0.68
CA GLY A 550 3.99 27.22 -1.56
C GLY A 550 2.51 27.15 -1.21
N GLY A 551 1.71 28.12 -1.67
CA GLY A 551 0.28 28.24 -1.31
C GLY A 551 -0.55 27.04 -1.76
N ALA A 552 -0.22 26.42 -2.90
CA ALA A 552 -0.75 25.12 -3.27
C ALA A 552 0.28 24.00 -3.06
N LEU A 553 1.44 24.14 -3.72
CA LEU A 553 2.41 23.06 -3.85
C LEU A 553 3.80 23.52 -3.39
N GLU A 554 4.48 22.67 -2.63
CA GLU A 554 5.92 22.79 -2.40
C GLU A 554 6.65 21.51 -2.80
N CYS A 555 7.77 21.65 -3.51
CA CYS A 555 8.68 20.56 -3.89
C CYS A 555 10.07 20.75 -3.26
N ARG A 556 10.57 19.72 -2.58
CA ARG A 556 11.91 19.70 -1.97
C ARG A 556 12.69 18.46 -2.39
N SER A 557 13.77 18.65 -3.16
CA SER A 557 14.50 17.53 -3.77
C SER A 557 13.55 16.61 -4.55
N SER A 558 12.67 17.23 -5.33
CA SER A 558 11.53 16.61 -5.99
C SER A 558 11.24 17.32 -7.30
N SER A 559 10.98 16.58 -8.36
CA SER A 559 10.72 17.08 -9.72
C SER A 559 9.47 16.42 -10.28
N PRO A 560 8.27 16.71 -9.71
CA PRO A 560 7.03 16.12 -10.19
C PRO A 560 6.71 16.53 -11.64
N ASP A 561 5.94 15.69 -12.32
CA ASP A 561 5.31 16.02 -13.60
C ASP A 561 3.94 16.67 -13.34
N ILE A 562 3.71 17.85 -13.92
CA ILE A 562 2.49 18.65 -13.73
C ILE A 562 1.92 18.95 -15.10
N SER A 563 0.83 18.28 -15.46
CA SER A 563 0.20 18.41 -16.77
C SER A 563 -1.29 18.70 -16.64
N TYR A 564 -1.81 19.59 -17.50
CA TYR A 564 -3.23 19.93 -17.52
C TYR A 564 -3.77 20.35 -16.15
N CYS A 565 -3.01 21.08 -15.33
CA CYS A 565 -3.46 21.44 -13.99
C CYS A 565 -3.98 22.88 -13.94
N THR A 566 -4.78 23.20 -12.92
CA THR A 566 -5.28 24.55 -12.67
C THR A 566 -5.03 24.95 -11.22
N PHE A 567 -4.12 25.90 -11.00
CA PHE A 567 -3.81 26.51 -9.70
C PHE A 567 -4.48 27.89 -9.60
N LEU A 568 -5.54 28.00 -8.80
CA LEU A 568 -6.33 29.22 -8.64
C LEU A 568 -6.38 29.70 -7.20
N GLN A 569 -6.27 31.01 -7.02
CA GLN A 569 -6.54 31.68 -5.74
C GLN A 569 -5.71 31.16 -4.55
N ASN A 570 -4.57 30.53 -4.83
CA ASN A 570 -3.69 29.99 -3.80
C ASN A 570 -2.84 31.10 -3.18
N SER A 571 -2.51 30.96 -1.89
CA SER A 571 -1.94 32.04 -1.10
C SER A 571 -0.77 31.58 -0.24
N ALA A 572 0.39 32.21 -0.37
CA ALA A 572 1.51 32.05 0.56
C ALA A 572 1.90 33.40 1.15
N VAL A 573 2.05 33.47 2.48
CA VAL A 573 2.45 34.73 3.16
C VAL A 573 3.85 35.17 2.76
N SER A 574 4.78 34.24 2.53
CA SER A 574 6.16 34.57 2.17
C SER A 574 6.40 34.52 0.65
N ASP A 575 6.45 33.31 0.08
CA ASP A 575 6.90 33.08 -1.30
C ASP A 575 6.15 31.91 -1.96
N GLY A 576 5.96 31.99 -3.28
CA GLY A 576 5.33 30.93 -4.08
C GLY A 576 3.85 30.74 -3.74
N GLY A 577 3.00 31.71 -4.08
CA GLY A 577 1.55 31.63 -3.93
C GLY A 577 0.94 30.42 -4.63
N GLY A 578 1.45 30.05 -5.81
CA GLY A 578 1.13 28.77 -6.45
C GLY A 578 2.09 27.67 -6.01
N ILE A 579 3.31 27.71 -6.58
CA ILE A 579 4.32 26.65 -6.44
C ILE A 579 5.60 27.20 -5.83
N HIS A 580 6.18 26.48 -4.86
CA HIS A 580 7.47 26.77 -4.27
C HIS A 580 8.46 25.62 -4.46
N LEU A 581 9.67 25.90 -4.94
CA LEU A 581 10.71 24.93 -5.31
C LEU A 581 11.99 25.16 -4.53
N LEU A 582 12.58 24.09 -4.00
CA LEU A 582 13.86 24.13 -3.29
C LEU A 582 14.63 22.81 -3.36
N THR A 583 15.89 22.86 -2.97
CA THR A 583 16.88 21.77 -2.99
C THR A 583 16.97 21.08 -4.36
N SER A 584 17.21 21.87 -5.41
CA SER A 584 17.36 21.42 -6.81
C SER A 584 16.11 20.73 -7.39
N SER A 585 14.93 21.27 -7.09
CA SER A 585 13.64 20.77 -7.58
C SER A 585 13.32 21.34 -8.96
N SER A 586 13.13 20.50 -9.97
CA SER A 586 13.00 20.93 -11.37
C SER A 586 11.80 20.28 -12.06
N PRO A 587 10.55 20.61 -11.63
CA PRO A 587 9.35 20.02 -12.23
C PRO A 587 9.19 20.42 -13.70
N VAL A 588 8.50 19.55 -14.44
CA VAL A 588 8.03 19.81 -15.80
C VAL A 588 6.58 20.25 -15.73
N ILE A 589 6.28 21.45 -16.21
CA ILE A 589 4.95 22.06 -16.09
C ILE A 589 4.41 22.32 -17.48
N THR A 590 3.34 21.61 -17.85
CA THR A 590 2.75 21.69 -19.19
C THR A 590 1.25 21.90 -19.14
N ASN A 591 0.71 22.61 -20.14
CA ASN A 591 -0.74 22.77 -20.29
C ASN A 591 -1.43 23.25 -19.01
N THR A 592 -0.80 24.11 -18.21
CA THR A 592 -1.23 24.40 -16.83
C THR A 592 -1.59 25.88 -16.65
N ILE A 593 -2.68 26.16 -15.95
CA ILE A 593 -3.07 27.50 -15.52
C ILE A 593 -2.51 27.74 -14.10
N ILE A 594 -1.82 28.85 -13.88
CA ILE A 594 -1.46 29.35 -12.54
C ILE A 594 -1.92 30.80 -12.44
N ALA A 595 -3.04 31.04 -11.77
CA ALA A 595 -3.68 32.33 -11.80
C ALA A 595 -4.29 32.78 -10.47
N LEU A 596 -4.46 34.10 -10.34
CA LEU A 596 -5.23 34.73 -9.27
C LEU A 596 -4.71 34.45 -7.85
N GLY A 597 -3.46 34.03 -7.70
CA GLY A 597 -2.87 33.83 -6.38
C GLY A 597 -2.90 35.11 -5.55
N THR A 598 -3.42 35.04 -4.33
CA THR A 598 -3.74 36.24 -3.52
C THR A 598 -2.54 36.78 -2.73
N ALA A 599 -1.48 35.98 -2.59
CA ALA A 599 -0.19 36.39 -2.00
C ALA A 599 0.94 35.49 -2.53
N GLY A 600 2.16 36.03 -2.64
CA GLY A 600 3.31 35.33 -3.21
C GLY A 600 3.30 35.25 -4.75
N ASN A 601 4.44 34.88 -5.35
CA ASN A 601 4.57 34.71 -6.81
C ASN A 601 3.84 33.46 -7.30
N ALA A 602 3.50 33.40 -8.59
CA ALA A 602 2.97 32.19 -9.22
C ALA A 602 3.87 30.97 -8.97
N VAL A 603 5.17 31.11 -9.27
CA VAL A 603 6.20 30.09 -9.00
C VAL A 603 7.45 30.75 -8.40
N HIS A 604 7.94 30.22 -7.28
CA HIS A 604 9.16 30.69 -6.62
C HIS A 604 10.22 29.59 -6.54
N CYS A 605 11.47 29.90 -6.89
CA CYS A 605 12.64 29.03 -6.71
C CYS A 605 13.53 29.61 -5.62
N ALA A 606 13.69 28.89 -4.50
CA ALA A 606 14.45 29.37 -3.34
C ALA A 606 15.97 29.17 -3.48
N ASP A 607 16.42 28.45 -4.49
CA ASP A 607 17.83 28.24 -4.83
C ASP A 607 18.06 28.26 -6.34
N THR A 608 19.34 28.30 -6.71
CA THR A 608 19.77 28.34 -8.11
C THR A 608 19.81 26.97 -8.79
N GLY A 609 19.62 25.88 -8.03
CA GLY A 609 19.60 24.52 -8.56
C GLY A 609 18.21 24.10 -9.06
N SER A 610 17.17 24.78 -8.61
CA SER A 610 15.77 24.52 -8.97
C SER A 610 15.46 25.22 -10.29
N VAL A 611 15.16 24.44 -11.34
CA VAL A 611 14.97 24.94 -12.71
C VAL A 611 13.70 24.34 -13.32
N PRO A 612 12.51 24.89 -13.02
CA PRO A 612 11.27 24.44 -13.64
C PRO A 612 11.23 24.78 -15.13
N THR A 613 10.53 23.95 -15.91
CA THR A 613 10.28 24.18 -17.33
C THR A 613 8.79 24.38 -17.61
N PHE A 614 8.47 25.23 -18.57
CA PHE A 614 7.08 25.58 -18.91
C PHE A 614 6.82 25.49 -20.41
N SER A 615 5.73 24.85 -20.79
CA SER A 615 5.17 24.91 -22.14
C SER A 615 3.65 24.89 -22.10
N CYS A 616 3.01 25.66 -22.98
CA CYS A 616 1.55 25.72 -23.05
C CYS A 616 0.87 26.11 -21.73
N CYS A 617 1.50 26.95 -20.90
CA CYS A 617 0.94 27.37 -19.62
C CYS A 617 0.34 28.79 -19.69
N ASP A 618 -0.58 29.09 -18.79
CA ASP A 618 -1.12 30.44 -18.60
C ASP A 618 -0.82 30.95 -17.19
N ILE A 619 -0.11 32.07 -17.10
CA ILE A 619 0.33 32.66 -15.82
C ILE A 619 -0.30 34.04 -15.67
N PHE A 620 -1.40 34.12 -14.94
CA PHE A 620 -2.25 35.31 -14.95
C PHE A 620 -2.55 35.90 -13.56
N SER A 621 -2.31 37.20 -13.40
CA SER A 621 -2.79 38.00 -12.25
C SER A 621 -2.50 37.41 -10.85
N ASN A 622 -1.28 36.89 -10.64
CA ASN A 622 -0.81 36.48 -9.31
C ASN A 622 -0.24 37.69 -8.56
N ALA A 623 -0.58 37.87 -7.28
CA ALA A 623 -0.25 39.07 -6.50
C ALA A 623 1.25 39.37 -6.42
N GLY A 624 2.10 38.35 -6.26
CA GLY A 624 3.57 38.48 -6.31
C GLY A 624 4.15 38.47 -7.72
N GLY A 625 3.34 38.47 -8.77
CA GLY A 625 3.76 38.33 -10.16
C GLY A 625 4.14 36.89 -10.55
N PRO A 626 4.69 36.68 -11.75
CA PRO A 626 4.91 35.34 -12.30
C PRO A 626 6.10 34.59 -11.68
N GLY A 627 7.03 35.30 -11.03
CA GLY A 627 8.24 34.70 -10.42
C GLY A 627 9.10 33.96 -11.45
N ALA A 628 9.49 32.72 -11.15
CA ALA A 628 10.32 31.89 -12.03
C ALA A 628 9.65 31.57 -13.39
N ALA A 629 8.32 31.65 -13.48
CA ALA A 629 7.59 31.49 -14.73
C ALA A 629 7.72 32.71 -15.66
N GLY A 630 8.15 33.86 -15.15
CA GLY A 630 8.14 35.13 -15.88
C GLY A 630 8.98 35.14 -17.15
N SER A 631 10.13 34.45 -17.16
CA SER A 631 10.99 34.34 -18.36
C SER A 631 10.42 33.45 -19.46
N TRP A 632 9.38 32.67 -19.15
CA TRP A 632 8.77 31.73 -20.09
C TRP A 632 7.56 32.31 -20.82
N ILE A 633 6.94 33.37 -20.27
CA ILE A 633 5.79 34.04 -20.88
C ILE A 633 6.17 34.56 -22.28
N GLY A 634 5.36 34.20 -23.29
CA GLY A 634 5.60 34.52 -24.69
C GLY A 634 6.57 33.57 -25.42
N THR A 635 7.09 32.55 -24.74
CA THR A 635 7.89 31.46 -25.33
C THR A 635 7.18 30.13 -25.13
N ASN A 636 7.47 29.12 -25.97
CA ASN A 636 6.86 27.77 -25.87
C ASN A 636 5.33 27.80 -25.69
N ASN A 637 4.67 28.74 -26.38
CA ASN A 637 3.22 28.96 -26.33
C ASN A 637 2.66 29.27 -24.94
N ASN A 638 3.49 29.72 -24.00
CA ASN A 638 3.03 30.20 -22.70
C ASN A 638 2.41 31.60 -22.82
N ILE A 639 1.27 31.80 -22.18
CA ILE A 639 0.48 33.04 -22.19
C ILE A 639 0.34 33.62 -20.77
N ALA A 640 -0.20 34.83 -20.71
CA ALA A 640 -0.52 35.54 -19.48
C ALA A 640 -1.81 36.34 -19.72
N LEU A 641 -2.89 35.62 -20.03
CA LEU A 641 -4.19 36.18 -20.38
C LEU A 641 -5.24 35.73 -19.37
N GLU A 642 -6.38 36.40 -19.32
CA GLU A 642 -7.43 35.99 -18.39
C GLU A 642 -7.98 34.60 -18.78
N PRO A 643 -7.96 33.58 -17.90
CA PRO A 643 -8.33 32.23 -18.29
C PRO A 643 -9.81 31.99 -18.56
N LEU A 644 -10.71 32.91 -18.15
CA LEU A 644 -12.17 32.85 -18.35
C LEU A 644 -12.83 31.49 -18.02
N PHE A 645 -13.39 31.39 -16.81
CA PHE A 645 -14.14 30.19 -16.36
C PHE A 645 -15.64 30.42 -16.38
N CYS A 646 -16.40 29.33 -16.54
CA CYS A 646 -17.87 29.35 -16.62
C CYS A 646 -18.54 29.93 -15.38
N ASP A 647 -18.12 29.50 -14.19
CA ASP A 647 -18.55 30.08 -12.92
C ASP A 647 -17.48 29.87 -11.84
N MET A 648 -16.46 30.74 -11.86
CA MET A 648 -15.38 30.69 -10.89
C MET A 648 -15.88 30.85 -9.44
N ALA A 649 -16.94 31.64 -9.21
CA ALA A 649 -17.48 31.86 -7.87
C ALA A 649 -18.27 30.65 -7.35
N GLY A 650 -18.96 29.93 -8.24
CA GLY A 650 -19.62 28.66 -7.96
C GLY A 650 -18.69 27.45 -7.96
N GLY A 651 -17.40 27.62 -8.26
CA GLY A 651 -16.40 26.55 -8.31
C GLY A 651 -16.37 25.74 -9.61
N ASP A 652 -17.12 26.15 -10.63
CA ASP A 652 -17.09 25.59 -11.98
C ASP A 652 -15.93 26.21 -12.78
N PHE A 653 -14.83 25.45 -12.85
CA PHE A 653 -13.61 25.84 -13.55
C PHE A 653 -13.50 25.28 -14.96
N GLN A 654 -14.61 24.81 -15.54
CA GLN A 654 -14.66 24.63 -16.98
C GLN A 654 -14.47 25.97 -17.68
N GLN A 655 -13.91 25.91 -18.89
CA GLN A 655 -13.56 27.11 -19.64
C GLN A 655 -14.70 27.58 -20.50
N CYS A 656 -14.70 28.87 -20.81
CA CYS A 656 -15.61 29.45 -21.78
C CYS A 656 -15.05 29.22 -23.20
N ALA A 657 -15.89 29.12 -24.22
CA ALA A 657 -15.41 28.91 -25.59
C ALA A 657 -14.55 30.08 -26.14
N ASP A 658 -14.64 31.25 -25.51
CA ASP A 658 -13.84 32.44 -25.77
C ASP A 658 -12.61 32.56 -24.83
N SER A 659 -12.36 31.57 -23.97
CA SER A 659 -11.16 31.51 -23.16
C SER A 659 -9.91 31.39 -24.04
N PRO A 660 -8.82 32.14 -23.77
CA PRO A 660 -7.53 31.93 -24.43
C PRO A 660 -6.86 30.59 -24.06
N CYS A 661 -7.35 29.93 -23.01
CA CYS A 661 -6.89 28.62 -22.59
C CYS A 661 -7.65 27.47 -23.27
N ALA A 662 -8.81 27.74 -23.88
CA ALA A 662 -9.66 26.71 -24.46
C ALA A 662 -8.97 26.04 -25.64
N SER A 663 -9.21 24.74 -25.86
CA SER A 663 -8.53 23.98 -26.93
C SER A 663 -8.66 24.61 -28.32
N GLY A 664 -9.79 25.26 -28.62
CA GLY A 664 -10.04 25.96 -29.87
C GLY A 664 -9.40 27.34 -30.02
N GLN A 665 -8.90 27.93 -28.93
CA GLN A 665 -8.33 29.30 -28.92
C GLN A 665 -6.85 29.32 -28.54
N SER A 666 -6.40 28.32 -27.77
CA SER A 666 -5.06 28.33 -27.20
C SER A 666 -3.98 28.29 -28.29
N PRO A 667 -2.82 28.91 -28.04
CA PRO A 667 -1.69 28.85 -28.98
C PRO A 667 -1.11 27.43 -29.16
N CYS A 668 -1.54 26.48 -28.34
CA CYS A 668 -1.10 25.08 -28.38
C CYS A 668 -2.03 24.17 -29.19
N GLY A 669 -3.23 24.63 -29.56
CA GLY A 669 -4.25 23.79 -30.19
C GLY A 669 -4.79 22.68 -29.28
N MET A 670 -4.57 22.80 -27.96
CA MET A 670 -5.04 21.90 -26.91
C MET A 670 -5.42 22.73 -25.68
N GLN A 671 -6.25 22.21 -24.79
CA GLN A 671 -6.64 22.95 -23.58
C GLN A 671 -5.40 23.27 -22.71
N ILE A 672 -5.40 24.44 -22.10
CA ILE A 672 -4.48 24.82 -21.03
C ILE A 672 -5.31 24.82 -19.74
N GLY A 673 -5.01 23.94 -18.78
CA GLY A 673 -5.76 23.77 -17.54
C GLY A 673 -6.48 22.41 -17.42
N ALA A 674 -7.07 22.17 -16.24
CA ALA A 674 -7.72 20.91 -15.85
C ALA A 674 -8.96 20.55 -16.66
N TYR A 675 -9.74 21.55 -17.06
CA TYR A 675 -10.99 21.34 -17.79
C TYR A 675 -10.99 22.17 -19.07
N ASP A 676 -11.57 21.63 -20.14
CA ASP A 676 -11.78 22.36 -21.39
C ASP A 676 -13.10 23.15 -21.37
N VAL A 677 -13.58 23.56 -22.54
CA VAL A 677 -14.81 24.33 -22.74
C VAL A 677 -16.04 23.61 -22.16
N GLY A 678 -16.69 24.24 -21.17
CA GLY A 678 -17.97 23.80 -20.61
C GLY A 678 -19.13 24.77 -20.87
N CYS A 679 -18.86 25.99 -21.35
CA CYS A 679 -19.88 27.00 -21.60
C CYS A 679 -19.56 27.89 -22.81
N SER A 680 -20.59 28.57 -23.33
CA SER A 680 -20.53 29.21 -24.66
C SER A 680 -19.70 30.49 -24.76
N SER A 681 -19.77 31.39 -23.79
CA SER A 681 -18.96 32.61 -23.76
C SER A 681 -19.11 33.27 -22.41
N CYS A 682 -18.01 33.82 -21.90
CA CYS A 682 -17.99 34.59 -20.66
C CYS A 682 -17.97 36.10 -20.89
N GLY A 683 -18.18 36.53 -22.14
CA GLY A 683 -18.32 37.93 -22.51
C GLY A 683 -16.98 38.66 -22.66
N ALA A 684 -15.97 38.01 -23.27
CA ALA A 684 -14.68 38.62 -23.57
C ALA A 684 -14.81 39.68 -24.69
N GLY A 685 -15.31 40.87 -24.35
CA GLY A 685 -15.54 41.93 -25.34
C GLY A 685 -15.95 43.31 -24.80
N ALA A 686 -15.92 43.54 -23.49
CA ALA A 686 -15.93 44.89 -22.96
C ALA A 686 -14.50 45.26 -22.56
N ASP A 687 -14.01 46.41 -23.02
CA ASP A 687 -12.75 47.00 -22.58
C ASP A 687 -12.59 46.83 -21.06
N VAL A 688 -11.65 45.97 -20.65
CA VAL A 688 -11.26 45.86 -19.24
C VAL A 688 -10.39 47.08 -18.96
N GLU A 689 -11.05 48.18 -18.61
CA GLU A 689 -10.47 49.13 -17.66
C GLU A 689 -9.94 48.30 -16.48
N PRO A 690 -8.71 48.56 -16.00
CA PRO A 690 -8.12 47.81 -14.89
C PRO A 690 -9.14 47.72 -13.76
N ILE A 691 -9.36 46.53 -13.20
CA ILE A 691 -10.29 46.32 -12.08
C ILE A 691 -9.96 47.37 -11.03
N SER A 692 -10.77 48.43 -10.98
CA SER A 692 -10.62 49.46 -9.98
C SER A 692 -10.99 48.79 -8.68
N LEU A 693 -10.03 48.73 -7.75
CA LEU A 693 -10.33 48.37 -6.37
C LEU A 693 -11.60 49.13 -5.93
N PRO A 694 -12.48 48.51 -5.14
CA PRO A 694 -13.73 49.14 -4.72
C PRO A 694 -13.43 50.56 -4.25
N ASN A 695 -14.09 51.59 -4.77
CA ASN A 695 -13.81 52.97 -4.34
C ASN A 695 -14.60 53.37 -3.07
N ARG A 696 -15.41 52.44 -2.56
CA ARG A 696 -16.29 52.64 -1.41
C ARG A 696 -16.37 51.40 -0.53
N LEU A 697 -16.56 51.64 0.76
CA LEU A 697 -16.96 50.62 1.72
C LEU A 697 -18.39 50.19 1.38
N THR A 698 -18.61 48.91 1.09
CA THR A 698 -19.98 48.37 0.95
C THR A 698 -20.15 47.15 1.83
N LEU A 699 -21.37 47.01 2.35
CA LEU A 699 -21.84 45.81 3.01
C LEU A 699 -23.06 45.35 2.23
N SER A 700 -23.09 44.11 1.74
CA SER A 700 -24.18 43.57 0.93
C SER A 700 -25.24 42.88 1.80
N PRO A 701 -26.51 42.77 1.34
CA PRO A 701 -27.48 41.85 1.94
C PRO A 701 -26.88 40.44 1.99
N CYS A 702 -27.00 39.76 3.12
CA CYS A 702 -26.57 38.38 3.25
C CYS A 702 -27.53 37.42 2.54
N ALA A 703 -27.01 36.27 2.10
CA ALA A 703 -27.79 35.24 1.42
C ALA A 703 -27.40 33.85 1.95
N PRO A 704 -28.38 32.97 2.24
CA PRO A 704 -29.83 33.22 2.27
C PRO A 704 -30.25 34.18 3.41
N ASN A 705 -31.40 34.87 3.27
CA ASN A 705 -32.02 35.69 4.32
C ASN A 705 -33.55 35.77 4.11
N PRO A 706 -34.39 35.11 4.92
CA PRO A 706 -34.04 34.43 6.18
C PRO A 706 -33.13 33.22 6.00
N PHE A 707 -32.34 32.88 7.01
CA PHE A 707 -31.47 31.69 7.01
C PHE A 707 -31.79 30.75 8.18
N GLY A 708 -31.53 29.46 8.01
CA GLY A 708 -31.74 28.43 9.04
C GLY A 708 -30.43 27.84 9.60
N THR A 709 -29.50 27.48 8.72
CA THR A 709 -28.20 26.86 9.10
C THR A 709 -27.04 27.85 8.96
N LEU A 710 -26.89 28.47 7.79
CA LEU A 710 -25.79 29.36 7.46
C LEU A 710 -26.26 30.52 6.57
N THR A 711 -25.64 31.69 6.69
CA THR A 711 -25.79 32.82 5.76
C THR A 711 -24.43 33.44 5.46
N GLU A 712 -24.21 33.85 4.22
CA GLU A 712 -22.98 34.50 3.80
C GLU A 712 -23.14 36.02 3.74
N ILE A 713 -22.15 36.75 4.27
CA ILE A 713 -22.07 38.20 4.27
C ILE A 713 -20.95 38.64 3.32
N THR A 714 -21.31 39.23 2.19
CA THR A 714 -20.36 39.87 1.25
C THR A 714 -20.12 41.34 1.62
N TYR A 715 -18.88 41.80 1.53
CA TYR A 715 -18.52 43.20 1.74
C TYR A 715 -17.32 43.63 0.89
N SER A 716 -17.24 44.92 0.56
CA SER A 716 -16.09 45.50 -0.16
C SER A 716 -15.38 46.54 0.68
N LEU A 717 -14.04 46.49 0.69
CA LEU A 717 -13.17 47.43 1.37
C LEU A 717 -12.54 48.37 0.35
N PRO A 718 -12.57 49.70 0.59
CA PRO A 718 -12.18 50.67 -0.42
C PRO A 718 -10.66 50.69 -0.68
N ASP A 719 -10.27 51.10 -1.89
CA ASP A 719 -8.87 51.31 -2.30
C ASP A 719 -8.10 52.21 -1.32
N GLY A 720 -6.88 51.77 -0.99
CA GLY A 720 -5.98 52.38 -0.02
C GLY A 720 -4.68 51.56 0.08
N ALA A 721 -3.54 52.24 0.12
CA ALA A 721 -2.25 51.57 0.25
C ALA A 721 -2.07 50.95 1.65
N GLY A 722 -1.91 49.63 1.71
CA GLY A 722 -1.57 48.87 2.92
C GLY A 722 -2.76 48.15 3.57
N LEU A 723 -2.50 47.52 4.73
CA LEU A 723 -3.50 46.79 5.51
C LEU A 723 -4.16 47.74 6.52
N HIS A 724 -5.49 47.83 6.52
CA HIS A 724 -6.27 48.63 7.47
C HIS A 724 -7.10 47.76 8.41
N GLN A 725 -7.38 48.27 9.61
CA GLN A 725 -8.16 47.55 10.62
C GLN A 725 -9.63 47.43 10.19
N MET A 726 -10.14 46.21 10.27
CA MET A 726 -11.51 45.85 9.93
C MET A 726 -12.14 45.02 11.05
N VAL A 727 -13.38 45.33 11.40
CA VAL A 727 -14.18 44.53 12.35
C VAL A 727 -15.57 44.28 11.77
N LEU A 728 -15.97 43.02 11.64
CA LEU A 728 -17.35 42.63 11.33
C LEU A 728 -17.96 41.92 12.54
N SER A 729 -19.06 42.47 13.05
CA SER A 729 -19.72 41.96 14.26
C SER A 729 -21.23 41.82 14.06
N ILE A 730 -21.80 40.78 14.68
CA ILE A 730 -23.24 40.54 14.83
C ILE A 730 -23.75 41.12 16.14
N TYR A 731 -24.89 41.78 16.09
CA TYR A 731 -25.59 42.41 17.19
C TYR A 731 -27.04 41.91 17.27
N GLY A 732 -27.52 41.73 18.49
CA GLY A 732 -28.93 41.43 18.75
C GLY A 732 -29.82 42.67 18.58
N PRO A 733 -31.15 42.53 18.69
CA PRO A 733 -32.09 43.62 18.47
C PRO A 733 -31.97 44.76 19.49
N SER A 734 -31.37 44.51 20.66
CA SER A 734 -31.06 45.52 21.68
C SER A 734 -29.74 46.25 21.44
N GLY A 735 -29.02 45.94 20.36
CA GLY A 735 -27.67 46.47 20.09
C GLY A 735 -26.56 45.80 20.90
N ARG A 736 -26.87 44.74 21.66
CA ARG A 736 -25.85 43.94 22.37
C ARG A 736 -25.04 43.12 21.35
N LEU A 737 -23.71 43.15 21.47
CA LEU A 737 -22.81 42.31 20.69
C LEU A 737 -23.12 40.83 20.93
N VAL A 738 -23.32 40.09 19.86
CA VAL A 738 -23.60 38.65 19.84
C VAL A 738 -22.33 37.88 19.51
N ARG A 739 -21.65 38.26 18.42
CA ARG A 739 -20.42 37.61 17.94
C ARG A 739 -19.61 38.58 17.09
N THR A 740 -18.30 38.55 17.20
CA THR A 740 -17.40 39.17 16.22
C THR A 740 -16.95 38.10 15.24
N LEU A 741 -17.28 38.27 13.96
CA LEU A 741 -16.94 37.33 12.90
C LEU A 741 -15.50 37.55 12.40
N ILE A 742 -15.10 38.82 12.27
CA ILE A 742 -13.77 39.20 11.81
C ILE A 742 -13.26 40.35 12.67
N ASN A 743 -11.99 40.25 13.09
CA ASN A 743 -11.23 41.35 13.67
C ASN A 743 -9.77 41.24 13.19
N SER A 744 -9.47 41.79 12.03
CA SER A 744 -8.15 41.67 11.41
C SER A 744 -7.81 42.89 10.55
N LYS A 745 -6.54 42.96 10.11
CA LYS A 745 -6.15 43.95 9.10
C LYS A 745 -6.31 43.33 7.70
N ARG A 746 -6.96 44.04 6.78
CA ARG A 746 -7.20 43.60 5.39
C ARG A 746 -6.77 44.69 4.41
N SER A 747 -6.47 44.33 3.17
CA SER A 747 -6.26 45.28 2.06
C SER A 747 -7.61 45.66 1.42
N ALA A 748 -7.59 46.54 0.42
CA ALA A 748 -8.75 46.77 -0.43
C ALA A 748 -9.14 45.49 -1.18
N GLY A 749 -10.43 45.25 -1.38
CA GLY A 749 -10.93 44.03 -2.01
C GLY A 749 -12.39 43.72 -1.71
N ILE A 750 -12.92 42.67 -2.33
CA ILE A 750 -14.24 42.11 -2.04
C ILE A 750 -14.02 40.82 -1.22
N TYR A 751 -14.81 40.64 -0.17
CA TYR A 751 -14.63 39.58 0.81
C TYR A 751 -15.98 38.96 1.21
N HIS A 752 -15.92 37.72 1.69
CA HIS A 752 -17.07 36.92 2.11
C HIS A 752 -16.81 36.32 3.49
N VAL A 753 -17.85 36.18 4.31
CA VAL A 753 -17.77 35.52 5.61
C VAL A 753 -19.14 35.01 6.03
N SER A 754 -19.17 33.82 6.62
CA SER A 754 -20.41 33.16 7.00
C SER A 754 -20.76 33.34 8.48
N TRP A 755 -22.05 33.31 8.79
CA TRP A 755 -22.57 33.21 10.15
C TRP A 755 -23.59 32.06 10.27
N ASP A 756 -23.38 31.22 11.28
CA ASP A 756 -24.10 29.97 11.57
C ASP A 756 -25.26 30.14 12.58
N GLY A 757 -25.56 31.38 12.96
CA GLY A 757 -26.57 31.66 13.98
C GLY A 757 -26.13 31.26 15.40
N THR A 758 -24.83 31.37 15.72
CA THR A 758 -24.29 31.19 17.08
C THR A 758 -23.68 32.47 17.66
N ASP A 759 -23.56 32.52 18.99
CA ASP A 759 -22.89 33.61 19.73
C ASP A 759 -21.37 33.42 19.81
N GLN A 760 -20.67 34.33 20.48
CA GLN A 760 -19.22 34.30 20.65
C GLN A 760 -18.68 33.01 21.33
N THR A 761 -19.52 32.28 22.06
CA THR A 761 -19.18 31.03 22.73
C THR A 761 -19.54 29.78 21.92
N GLY A 762 -20.03 29.96 20.68
CA GLY A 762 -20.48 28.87 19.81
C GLY A 762 -21.88 28.36 20.12
N LYS A 763 -22.63 29.00 21.03
CA LYS A 763 -24.00 28.56 21.36
C LYS A 763 -25.02 29.13 20.37
N PRO A 764 -26.01 28.33 19.91
CA PRO A 764 -27.08 28.83 19.06
C PRO A 764 -27.81 30.03 19.68
N VAL A 765 -28.05 31.06 18.89
CA VAL A 765 -28.89 32.19 19.30
C VAL A 765 -30.36 31.94 18.90
N ALA A 766 -31.29 32.63 19.59
CA ALA A 766 -32.71 32.46 19.35
C ALA A 766 -33.14 32.90 17.93
N ASN A 767 -34.24 32.31 17.41
CA ASN A 767 -34.87 32.80 16.19
C ASN A 767 -35.24 34.27 16.33
N GLY A 768 -34.92 35.09 15.32
CA GLY A 768 -35.17 36.51 15.39
C GLY A 768 -34.33 37.37 14.46
N VAL A 769 -34.49 38.69 14.62
CA VAL A 769 -33.80 39.70 13.83
C VAL A 769 -32.46 40.05 14.50
N TYR A 770 -31.39 40.00 13.71
CA TYR A 770 -30.05 40.41 14.08
C TYR A 770 -29.52 41.47 13.11
N PHE A 771 -28.44 42.13 13.52
CA PHE A 771 -27.76 43.13 12.71
C PHE A 771 -26.28 42.79 12.59
N TYR A 772 -25.74 42.86 11.38
CA TYR A 772 -24.31 42.72 11.15
C TYR A 772 -23.75 44.08 10.75
N GLN A 773 -22.66 44.49 11.39
CA GLN A 773 -22.03 45.78 11.21
C GLN A 773 -20.57 45.60 10.85
N LEU A 774 -20.19 46.19 9.72
CA LEU A 774 -18.82 46.32 9.24
C LEU A 774 -18.25 47.65 9.70
N ARG A 775 -17.09 47.66 10.34
CA ARG A 775 -16.29 48.85 10.65
C ARG A 775 -14.95 48.78 9.92
N TRP A 776 -14.59 49.87 9.27
CA TRP A 776 -13.33 50.04 8.55
C TRP A 776 -12.82 51.46 8.79
N ASN A 777 -11.72 51.58 9.52
CA ASN A 777 -11.23 52.87 10.05
C ASN A 777 -12.39 53.63 10.77
N ASP A 778 -12.69 54.85 10.36
CA ASP A 778 -13.75 55.71 10.94
C ASP A 778 -15.14 55.49 10.29
N ARG A 779 -15.29 54.53 9.38
CA ARG A 779 -16.55 54.27 8.65
C ARG A 779 -17.21 53.00 9.15
N SER A 780 -18.54 52.97 9.11
CA SER A 780 -19.30 51.78 9.44
C SER A 780 -20.54 51.61 8.56
N GLU A 781 -20.81 50.38 8.13
CA GLU A 781 -22.01 49.97 7.43
C GLU A 781 -22.75 48.93 8.28
N THR A 782 -24.08 48.94 8.28
CA THR A 782 -24.88 48.01 9.08
C THR A 782 -26.08 47.50 8.30
N ARG A 783 -26.34 46.19 8.39
CA ARG A 783 -27.48 45.55 7.75
C ARG A 783 -28.17 44.57 8.67
N ARG A 784 -29.39 44.19 8.28
CA ARG A 784 -30.30 43.32 9.01
C ARG A 784 -30.28 41.90 8.42
N VAL A 785 -30.29 40.91 9.28
CA VAL A 785 -30.47 39.50 8.94
C VAL A 785 -31.55 38.86 9.82
N LEU A 786 -32.31 37.90 9.27
CA LEU A 786 -33.36 37.18 9.97
C LEU A 786 -32.98 35.69 10.08
N LEU A 787 -32.88 35.20 11.32
CA LEU A 787 -32.64 33.78 11.62
C LEU A 787 -33.96 33.07 11.92
N ILE A 788 -34.24 31.99 11.19
CA ILE A 788 -35.41 31.11 11.40
C ILE A 788 -34.92 29.65 11.34
N LYS A 789 -34.76 29.03 12.51
CA LYS A 789 -34.55 27.59 12.68
C LYS A 789 -35.87 26.86 12.88
#